data_AF-A0A1H7VV73-F1
#
_entry.id   AF-A0A1H7VV73-F1
#
_cell.length_a   1.000
_cell.length_b   1.000
_cell.length_c   1.000
_cell.angle_alpha   90.00
_cell.angle_beta   90.00
_cell.angle_gamma   90.00
#
_symmetry.space_group_name_H-M   'P 1'
#
loop_
_entity.id
_entity.type
_entity.pdbx_description
1 polymer ?
#
loop_
_entity_poly.entity_id
_entity_poly.type
_entity_poly.pdbx_seq_one_letter_code
_entity_poly.pdbx_strand_id
1 'polypeptide(L)'
;MVMKNLYIFVFILLFVQFSFGQLVINELDADTPSTDTQEFIELKSDAPNFSLNGFVVVLFNGSTSGGDASYFTLDLDGYTTDANGVFLIGGPEVSPVPDVLLSENIIQNGADAVAIYIGNDTDFPEGTIATTTNLLDALIHDTDDADDTGLMTLLGVMEQINEDENNNKTTESIQRKDDGTYEVKTPTPGALNDGSGTQFNGILITTSFDQYNEGDNVDIVFTTETNVTSDLTFDVTLANESFTMADYSGNTSVTITAGTNTVTNTIQLIDDVDDEGDEVLKITFGTIPSGFIRLNDNKELRVIDNDFTVASWGTPLNPTFGNVASTAPVDYYNSLEGLADAALVQAIQDIVADPTTVRTHSYADIVEILGSADQSPENSNQVWLLYTEQQRPKLDFAGLTDINETWNREHTYPRSRGEFQDFRDFDDIADGISGFVTTNADSLRHANSDAHGLRATDSNENSSRGNQHYGEYNGPTGNLGSWKGDVARGIFFLVTRYKALQVVNGFPDDTDSTISELGDLATLLDWHRNDPPDDFEMNRNNVIYNWQFNRNPFIDQPDLAEYIWGNNAGQVWSNTLSIDDNEINRFSLYPNPANSYIMISAKGKRGDLEVLDTLGNVLVEQPFEEITKVNLNLSAGVYLVRFYYDDTSVIKRIILR
;
A
#
# COMPACT_ATOMS: atom_id res chain seq x y z
N MET A 1 -67.41 72.99 -37.78
CA MET A 1 -66.20 73.09 -36.94
C MET A 1 -66.35 72.07 -35.82
N VAL A 2 -65.51 71.05 -35.67
CA VAL A 2 -64.38 70.56 -36.49
C VAL A 2 -64.42 69.02 -36.51
N MET A 3 -63.80 68.38 -37.51
CA MET A 3 -63.78 66.91 -37.65
C MET A 3 -62.91 66.23 -36.58
N LYS A 4 -63.30 65.01 -36.18
CA LYS A 4 -62.37 64.03 -35.60
C LYS A 4 -61.80 63.17 -36.73
N ASN A 5 -60.47 63.08 -36.84
CA ASN A 5 -59.83 62.04 -37.64
C ASN A 5 -59.49 60.84 -36.75
N LEU A 6 -59.73 59.64 -37.27
CA LEU A 6 -59.33 58.37 -36.66
C LEU A 6 -58.20 57.79 -37.51
N TYR A 7 -57.06 57.50 -36.89
CA TYR A 7 -55.99 56.72 -37.52
C TYR A 7 -55.69 55.51 -36.63
N ILE A 8 -55.82 54.32 -37.22
CA ILE A 8 -55.46 53.05 -36.60
C ILE A 8 -54.02 52.76 -37.02
N PHE A 9 -53.13 52.61 -36.04
CA PHE A 9 -51.79 52.05 -36.28
C PHE A 9 -51.84 50.54 -36.09
N VAL A 10 -51.42 49.79 -37.10
CA VAL A 10 -51.21 48.34 -36.99
C VAL A 10 -49.75 48.12 -36.60
N PHE A 11 -49.52 47.55 -35.43
CA PHE A 11 -48.20 47.03 -35.05
C PHE A 11 -48.11 45.57 -35.49
N ILE A 12 -47.10 45.24 -36.28
CA ILE A 12 -46.75 43.86 -36.62
C ILE A 12 -45.69 43.41 -35.62
N LEU A 13 -46.02 42.47 -34.74
CA LEU A 13 -45.00 41.73 -34.02
C LEU A 13 -44.41 40.68 -34.97
N LEU A 14 -43.12 40.79 -35.23
CA LEU A 14 -42.31 39.65 -35.67
C LEU A 14 -41.98 38.83 -34.43
N PHE A 15 -42.64 37.67 -34.28
CA PHE A 15 -42.10 36.60 -33.45
C PHE A 15 -40.91 36.00 -34.18
N VAL A 16 -39.71 36.28 -33.68
CA VAL A 16 -38.54 35.43 -33.91
C VAL A 16 -38.71 34.25 -32.94
N GLN A 17 -38.48 33.02 -33.41
CA GLN A 17 -38.56 31.84 -32.55
C GLN A 17 -37.33 31.73 -31.63
N PHE A 18 -37.43 30.82 -30.66
CA PHE A 18 -36.45 30.64 -29.60
C PHE A 18 -35.05 30.35 -30.13
N SER A 19 -34.04 30.86 -29.42
CA SER A 19 -32.72 30.24 -29.43
C SER A 19 -32.85 28.85 -28.82
N PHE A 20 -32.22 27.85 -29.41
CA PHE A 20 -31.89 26.64 -28.67
C PHE A 20 -30.72 26.92 -27.70
N GLY A 21 -30.41 25.96 -26.83
CA GLY A 21 -29.31 26.08 -25.86
C GLY A 21 -27.97 26.27 -26.58
N GLN A 22 -27.14 27.16 -26.06
CA GLN A 22 -25.82 27.46 -26.62
C GLN A 22 -24.84 26.28 -26.46
N LEU A 23 -25.13 25.45 -25.46
CA LEU A 23 -24.51 24.17 -25.11
C LEU A 23 -25.66 23.26 -24.60
N VAL A 24 -25.61 21.97 -24.92
CA VAL A 24 -26.60 20.95 -24.52
C VAL A 24 -25.89 19.65 -24.14
N ILE A 25 -26.55 18.78 -23.37
CA ILE A 25 -26.07 17.43 -23.09
C ILE A 25 -26.37 16.59 -24.33
N ASN A 26 -25.36 15.99 -24.96
CA ASN A 26 -25.50 15.34 -26.27
C ASN A 26 -25.61 13.82 -26.15
N GLU A 27 -24.82 13.24 -25.25
CA GLU A 27 -24.74 11.81 -25.00
C GLU A 27 -24.36 11.60 -23.54
N LEU A 28 -24.88 10.53 -22.94
CA LEU A 28 -24.57 10.06 -21.60
C LEU A 28 -24.48 8.53 -21.67
N ASP A 29 -23.50 7.97 -20.97
CA ASP A 29 -23.32 6.53 -20.75
C ASP A 29 -23.02 6.39 -19.24
N ALA A 30 -23.93 5.75 -18.49
CA ALA A 30 -23.99 5.77 -17.02
C ALA A 30 -24.05 4.36 -16.39
N ASP A 31 -23.78 3.32 -17.17
CA ASP A 31 -23.65 1.92 -16.72
C ASP A 31 -22.82 1.15 -17.73
N THR A 32 -21.60 0.75 -17.36
CA THR A 32 -20.64 0.08 -18.25
C THR A 32 -20.12 -1.24 -17.64
N PRO A 33 -19.40 -2.09 -18.39
CA PRO A 33 -19.01 -3.39 -17.87
C PRO A 33 -18.02 -3.31 -16.69
N SER A 34 -18.31 -4.08 -15.63
CA SER A 34 -17.42 -4.36 -14.48
C SER A 34 -17.34 -3.29 -13.39
N THR A 35 -16.55 -2.23 -13.58
CA THR A 35 -16.17 -1.26 -12.52
C THR A 35 -16.30 0.19 -12.99
N ASP A 36 -17.13 0.41 -14.01
CA ASP A 36 -17.51 1.75 -14.47
C ASP A 36 -16.33 2.65 -14.86
N THR A 37 -15.48 2.09 -15.72
CA THR A 37 -14.28 2.69 -16.32
C THR A 37 -14.55 3.45 -17.63
N GLN A 38 -15.72 3.26 -18.23
CA GLN A 38 -16.09 3.75 -19.56
C GLN A 38 -17.31 4.69 -19.55
N GLU A 39 -17.83 5.07 -18.38
CA GLU A 39 -18.89 6.08 -18.23
C GLU A 39 -18.46 7.42 -18.88
N PHE A 40 -19.39 8.14 -19.51
CA PHE A 40 -19.10 9.48 -20.03
C PHE A 40 -20.31 10.40 -20.16
N ILE A 41 -20.04 11.70 -20.17
CA ILE A 41 -20.95 12.80 -20.51
C ILE A 41 -20.34 13.52 -21.71
N GLU A 42 -21.08 13.60 -22.80
CA GLU A 42 -20.72 14.44 -23.94
C GLU A 42 -21.58 15.71 -23.97
N LEU A 43 -20.94 16.87 -24.11
CA LEU A 43 -21.60 18.15 -24.29
C LEU A 43 -21.48 18.60 -25.76
N LYS A 44 -22.54 19.17 -26.33
CA LYS A 44 -22.53 19.70 -27.70
C LYS A 44 -23.02 21.13 -27.79
N SER A 45 -22.35 21.91 -28.62
CA SER A 45 -22.56 23.33 -28.84
C SER A 45 -23.04 23.61 -30.27
N ASP A 46 -23.70 24.76 -30.46
CA ASP A 46 -24.21 25.22 -31.77
C ASP A 46 -23.09 25.65 -32.76
N ALA A 47 -21.84 25.77 -32.29
CA ALA A 47 -20.70 26.22 -33.07
C ALA A 47 -19.42 25.46 -32.68
N PRO A 48 -18.57 25.07 -33.66
CA PRO A 48 -17.29 24.42 -33.34
C PRO A 48 -16.31 25.40 -32.69
N ASN A 49 -15.41 24.87 -31.85
CA ASN A 49 -14.40 25.65 -31.12
C ASN A 49 -15.07 26.67 -30.17
N PHE A 50 -16.18 26.27 -29.54
CA PHE A 50 -16.94 27.11 -28.63
C PHE A 50 -16.31 27.11 -27.23
N SER A 51 -16.07 28.30 -26.67
CA SER A 51 -15.52 28.49 -25.32
C SER A 51 -16.57 28.16 -24.26
N LEU A 52 -16.21 27.27 -23.34
CA LEU A 52 -17.05 26.78 -22.26
C LEU A 52 -16.95 27.65 -20.99
N ASN A 53 -16.35 28.84 -21.10
CA ASN A 53 -16.17 29.76 -19.97
C ASN A 53 -17.50 30.28 -19.39
N GLY A 54 -17.63 30.20 -18.07
CA GLY A 54 -18.85 30.57 -17.32
C GLY A 54 -19.99 29.54 -17.40
N PHE A 55 -19.67 28.27 -17.69
CA PHE A 55 -20.58 27.14 -17.56
C PHE A 55 -20.02 26.08 -16.60
N VAL A 56 -20.91 25.39 -15.89
CA VAL A 56 -20.58 24.30 -14.96
C VAL A 56 -21.48 23.09 -15.21
N VAL A 57 -20.90 21.89 -15.22
CA VAL A 57 -21.65 20.62 -15.16
C VAL A 57 -21.86 20.25 -13.70
N VAL A 58 -23.08 19.85 -13.35
CA VAL A 58 -23.44 19.42 -11.99
C VAL A 58 -24.20 18.09 -12.07
N LEU A 59 -23.80 17.13 -11.24
CA LEU A 59 -24.46 15.83 -11.12
C LEU A 59 -25.28 15.78 -9.82
N PHE A 60 -26.54 15.34 -9.91
CA PHE A 60 -27.49 15.27 -8.80
C PHE A 60 -27.93 13.84 -8.53
N ASN A 61 -28.02 13.46 -7.25
CA ASN A 61 -28.53 12.16 -6.84
C ASN A 61 -30.02 12.27 -6.44
N GLY A 62 -30.90 11.62 -7.20
CA GLY A 62 -32.36 11.57 -6.99
C GLY A 62 -32.80 10.39 -6.12
N SER A 63 -31.87 9.54 -5.65
CA SER A 63 -32.21 8.53 -4.64
C SER A 63 -32.74 9.19 -3.37
N THR A 64 -33.58 8.46 -2.61
CA THR A 64 -34.12 8.94 -1.31
C THR A 64 -33.02 9.27 -0.28
N SER A 65 -31.78 8.84 -0.52
CA SER A 65 -30.59 9.17 0.28
C SER A 65 -29.90 10.46 -0.16
N GLY A 66 -29.85 10.76 -1.46
CA GLY A 66 -29.29 12.00 -2.00
C GLY A 66 -30.23 13.19 -1.82
N GLY A 67 -31.52 12.99 -2.07
CA GLY A 67 -32.55 14.01 -1.88
C GLY A 67 -32.45 15.16 -2.88
N ASP A 68 -32.29 14.81 -4.15
CA ASP A 68 -32.33 15.73 -5.30
C ASP A 68 -31.15 16.72 -5.29
N ALA A 69 -30.00 16.29 -4.75
CA ALA A 69 -28.88 17.14 -4.34
C ALA A 69 -27.57 16.84 -5.09
N SER A 70 -26.73 17.86 -5.28
CA SER A 70 -25.48 17.76 -6.03
C SER A 70 -24.42 16.95 -5.29
N TYR A 71 -23.78 16.02 -5.99
CA TYR A 71 -22.64 15.22 -5.48
C TYR A 71 -21.33 15.47 -6.23
N PHE A 72 -21.39 15.97 -7.47
CA PHE A 72 -20.22 16.31 -8.27
C PHE A 72 -20.43 17.60 -9.07
N THR A 73 -19.36 18.35 -9.29
CA THR A 73 -19.34 19.62 -10.04
C THR A 73 -18.06 19.76 -10.84
N LEU A 74 -18.17 20.12 -12.12
CA LEU A 74 -17.03 20.42 -12.99
C LEU A 74 -17.20 21.81 -13.61
N ASP A 75 -16.36 22.76 -13.20
CA ASP A 75 -16.22 24.06 -13.87
C ASP A 75 -15.56 23.87 -15.24
N LEU A 76 -16.14 24.47 -16.28
CA LEU A 76 -15.66 24.39 -17.65
C LEU A 76 -14.80 25.61 -18.06
N ASP A 77 -14.49 26.52 -17.12
CA ASP A 77 -13.72 27.73 -17.38
C ASP A 77 -12.29 27.42 -17.91
N GLY A 78 -12.06 27.74 -19.19
CA GLY A 78 -10.80 27.51 -19.89
C GLY A 78 -10.85 26.43 -20.97
N TYR A 79 -11.90 25.60 -20.99
CA TYR A 79 -12.10 24.59 -22.03
C TYR A 79 -12.82 25.12 -23.28
N THR A 80 -12.68 24.38 -24.38
CA THR A 80 -13.38 24.65 -25.65
C THR A 80 -13.86 23.35 -26.28
N THR A 81 -15.02 23.39 -26.95
CA THR A 81 -15.47 22.28 -27.80
C THR A 81 -14.57 22.09 -29.04
N ASP A 82 -14.69 20.95 -29.71
CA ASP A 82 -13.85 20.51 -30.81
C ASP A 82 -14.25 21.13 -32.19
N ALA A 83 -13.82 20.50 -33.30
CA ALA A 83 -14.21 20.89 -34.66
C ALA A 83 -15.66 20.50 -35.06
N ASN A 84 -16.33 19.63 -34.29
CA ASN A 84 -17.73 19.24 -34.44
C ASN A 84 -18.68 20.00 -33.48
N GLY A 85 -18.12 20.69 -32.48
CA GLY A 85 -18.86 21.36 -31.40
C GLY A 85 -19.08 20.49 -30.17
N VAL A 86 -18.43 19.32 -30.09
CA VAL A 86 -18.42 18.31 -29.01
C VAL A 86 -17.38 18.64 -27.93
N PHE A 87 -17.62 18.20 -26.70
CA PHE A 87 -16.66 18.17 -25.60
C PHE A 87 -16.95 16.94 -24.72
N LEU A 88 -15.93 16.11 -24.48
CA LEU A 88 -16.09 14.78 -23.87
C LEU A 88 -15.50 14.75 -22.45
N ILE A 89 -16.32 14.34 -21.48
CA ILE A 89 -15.97 14.16 -20.06
C ILE A 89 -16.21 12.68 -19.74
N GLY A 90 -15.24 11.91 -19.23
CA GLY A 90 -15.49 10.48 -18.98
C GLY A 90 -14.36 9.72 -18.31
N GLY A 91 -14.60 8.44 -18.04
CA GLY A 91 -13.69 7.54 -17.33
C GLY A 91 -12.37 7.23 -18.07
N PRO A 92 -11.43 6.53 -17.40
CA PRO A 92 -10.07 6.32 -17.89
C PRO A 92 -9.96 5.44 -19.15
N GLU A 93 -10.94 4.58 -19.43
CA GLU A 93 -10.93 3.69 -20.60
C GLU A 93 -11.76 4.20 -21.80
N VAL A 94 -12.40 5.36 -21.68
CA VAL A 94 -13.22 5.95 -22.76
C VAL A 94 -12.36 6.21 -24.00
N SER A 95 -12.84 5.74 -25.16
CA SER A 95 -12.15 5.87 -26.45
C SER A 95 -13.09 6.53 -27.47
N PRO A 96 -12.75 7.71 -28.03
CA PRO A 96 -11.50 8.45 -27.88
C PRO A 96 -11.32 9.07 -26.49
N VAL A 97 -10.07 9.35 -26.13
CA VAL A 97 -9.70 9.81 -24.78
C VAL A 97 -10.33 11.19 -24.47
N PRO A 98 -11.14 11.31 -23.40
CA PRO A 98 -11.84 12.53 -23.01
C PRO A 98 -10.97 13.80 -22.95
N ASP A 99 -11.64 14.94 -23.13
CA ASP A 99 -11.07 16.27 -22.85
C ASP A 99 -10.90 16.49 -21.34
N VAL A 100 -11.76 15.86 -20.52
CA VAL A 100 -11.65 15.78 -19.05
C VAL A 100 -11.81 14.33 -18.61
N LEU A 101 -10.79 13.80 -17.93
CA LEU A 101 -10.86 12.48 -17.30
C LEU A 101 -11.56 12.58 -15.94
N LEU A 102 -12.52 11.69 -15.71
CA LEU A 102 -13.11 11.39 -14.41
C LEU A 102 -12.38 10.22 -13.76
N SER A 103 -12.53 10.09 -12.43
CA SER A 103 -12.29 8.82 -11.75
C SER A 103 -13.42 7.83 -12.10
N GLU A 104 -13.16 6.55 -11.87
CA GLU A 104 -14.16 5.48 -12.02
C GLU A 104 -15.32 5.66 -11.03
N ASN A 105 -16.52 5.17 -11.38
CA ASN A 105 -17.72 5.21 -10.53
C ASN A 105 -18.09 6.65 -10.06
N ILE A 106 -17.86 7.64 -10.92
CA ILE A 106 -18.20 9.05 -10.65
C ILE A 106 -19.60 9.39 -11.17
N ILE A 107 -20.02 8.81 -12.28
CA ILE A 107 -21.43 8.86 -12.69
C ILE A 107 -22.17 7.79 -11.86
N GLN A 108 -23.50 7.85 -11.83
CA GLN A 108 -24.33 7.01 -10.96
C GLN A 108 -25.49 6.45 -11.76
N ASN A 109 -25.67 5.13 -11.68
CA ASN A 109 -26.58 4.33 -12.49
C ASN A 109 -28.07 4.45 -12.03
N GLY A 110 -28.38 5.32 -11.07
CA GLY A 110 -29.71 5.45 -10.47
C GLY A 110 -30.60 6.48 -11.18
N ALA A 111 -31.77 6.74 -10.58
CA ALA A 111 -32.68 7.83 -10.98
C ALA A 111 -32.07 9.20 -10.63
N ASP A 112 -31.06 9.59 -11.41
CA ASP A 112 -30.11 10.68 -11.14
C ASP A 112 -30.07 11.66 -12.34
N ALA A 113 -29.27 12.74 -12.27
CA ALA A 113 -29.28 13.75 -13.33
C ALA A 113 -27.95 14.45 -13.61
N VAL A 114 -27.74 14.74 -14.90
CA VAL A 114 -26.70 15.63 -15.43
C VAL A 114 -27.33 16.97 -15.79
N ALA A 115 -26.71 18.09 -15.39
CA ALA A 115 -27.21 19.42 -15.73
C ALA A 115 -26.09 20.42 -16.05
N ILE A 116 -26.36 21.33 -16.98
CA ILE A 116 -25.48 22.44 -17.35
C ILE A 116 -26.08 23.75 -16.81
N TYR A 117 -25.29 24.52 -16.06
CA TYR A 117 -25.68 25.84 -15.56
C TYR A 117 -24.78 26.96 -16.07
N ILE A 118 -25.30 28.19 -16.07
CA ILE A 118 -24.51 29.42 -16.21
C ILE A 118 -24.05 29.86 -14.81
N GLY A 119 -22.78 29.62 -14.51
CA GLY A 119 -22.17 29.77 -13.19
C GLY A 119 -20.87 28.96 -13.11
N ASN A 120 -20.34 28.82 -11.89
CA ASN A 120 -19.10 28.08 -11.62
C ASN A 120 -19.37 26.95 -10.60
N ASP A 121 -18.39 26.08 -10.36
CA ASP A 121 -18.37 25.07 -9.27
C ASP A 121 -18.82 25.63 -7.91
N THR A 122 -18.31 26.81 -7.56
CA THR A 122 -18.51 27.49 -6.27
C THR A 122 -19.92 28.03 -6.05
N ASP A 123 -20.77 28.04 -7.09
CA ASP A 123 -22.21 28.27 -6.95
C ASP A 123 -22.98 27.01 -6.47
N PHE A 124 -22.36 25.82 -6.56
CA PHE A 124 -22.94 24.51 -6.23
C PHE A 124 -22.11 23.69 -5.19
N PRO A 125 -21.92 24.17 -3.95
CA PRO A 125 -21.34 23.35 -2.89
C PRO A 125 -22.05 21.98 -2.73
N GLU A 126 -21.31 20.96 -2.31
CA GLU A 126 -21.82 19.60 -2.06
C GLU A 126 -23.15 19.60 -1.28
N GLY A 127 -24.15 18.87 -1.79
CA GLY A 127 -25.51 18.85 -1.24
C GLY A 127 -26.40 20.02 -1.67
N THR A 128 -26.08 20.74 -2.76
CA THR A 128 -26.95 21.79 -3.30
C THR A 128 -28.14 21.17 -4.04
N ILE A 129 -29.35 21.52 -3.63
CA ILE A 129 -30.59 21.01 -4.24
C ILE A 129 -30.74 21.52 -5.69
N ALA A 130 -31.17 20.63 -6.59
CA ALA A 130 -31.43 20.92 -8.00
C ALA A 130 -32.35 22.14 -8.22
N THR A 131 -32.13 22.88 -9.32
CA THR A 131 -32.87 24.11 -9.58
C THR A 131 -32.96 24.47 -11.07
N THR A 132 -33.99 25.23 -11.44
CA THR A 132 -34.08 25.91 -12.74
C THR A 132 -33.39 27.28 -12.77
N THR A 133 -32.75 27.69 -11.66
CA THR A 133 -32.02 28.97 -11.57
C THR A 133 -30.71 28.89 -12.36
N ASN A 134 -30.57 29.73 -13.39
CA ASN A 134 -29.43 29.73 -14.34
C ASN A 134 -29.22 28.41 -15.12
N LEU A 135 -30.17 27.47 -15.04
CA LEU A 135 -30.11 26.21 -15.80
C LEU A 135 -30.15 26.48 -17.31
N LEU A 136 -29.27 25.81 -18.05
CA LEU A 136 -29.19 25.89 -19.51
C LEU A 136 -29.81 24.66 -20.18
N ASP A 137 -29.45 23.46 -19.70
CA ASP A 137 -29.95 22.17 -20.17
C ASP A 137 -29.83 21.11 -19.07
N ALA A 138 -30.65 20.06 -19.11
CA ALA A 138 -30.62 18.96 -18.15
C ALA A 138 -31.13 17.64 -18.76
N LEU A 139 -30.50 16.54 -18.36
CA LEU A 139 -30.90 15.16 -18.62
C LEU A 139 -31.08 14.47 -17.26
N ILE A 140 -32.16 13.70 -17.12
CA ILE A 140 -32.40 12.81 -15.97
C ILE A 140 -32.45 11.41 -16.54
N HIS A 141 -31.69 10.49 -15.96
CA HIS A 141 -31.48 9.14 -16.45
C HIS A 141 -31.81 8.10 -15.37
N ASP A 142 -31.90 6.83 -15.77
CA ASP A 142 -31.95 5.69 -14.86
C ASP A 142 -31.54 4.39 -15.54
N THR A 143 -31.46 3.30 -14.78
CA THR A 143 -31.16 1.96 -15.29
C THR A 143 -32.19 0.87 -14.87
N ASP A 144 -33.47 1.13 -15.17
CA ASP A 144 -34.68 0.39 -14.73
C ASP A 144 -35.12 0.71 -13.28
N ASP A 145 -34.85 1.94 -12.84
CA ASP A 145 -35.48 2.53 -11.65
C ASP A 145 -36.87 3.16 -11.98
N ALA A 146 -37.46 3.87 -11.02
CA ALA A 146 -38.74 4.58 -11.20
C ALA A 146 -38.54 6.09 -11.30
N ASP A 147 -39.34 6.77 -12.14
CA ASP A 147 -39.29 8.21 -12.39
C ASP A 147 -39.19 9.04 -11.10
N ASP A 148 -38.08 9.78 -10.87
CA ASP A 148 -38.05 10.77 -9.79
C ASP A 148 -38.74 12.07 -10.20
N THR A 149 -40.05 12.07 -10.01
CA THR A 149 -40.91 13.25 -10.16
C THR A 149 -40.49 14.45 -9.29
N GLY A 150 -39.63 14.27 -8.27
CA GLY A 150 -38.99 15.33 -7.48
C GLY A 150 -37.94 16.10 -8.30
N LEU A 151 -36.83 15.45 -8.63
CA LEU A 151 -35.74 15.95 -9.47
C LEU A 151 -36.24 16.47 -10.83
N MET A 152 -37.18 15.76 -11.48
CA MET A 152 -37.89 16.23 -12.69
C MET A 152 -38.55 17.60 -12.46
N THR A 153 -39.23 17.80 -11.33
CA THR A 153 -39.89 19.08 -11.00
C THR A 153 -38.88 20.19 -10.68
N LEU A 154 -37.73 19.86 -10.10
CA LEU A 154 -36.69 20.82 -9.72
C LEU A 154 -35.86 21.33 -10.90
N LEU A 155 -35.50 20.44 -11.84
CA LEU A 155 -34.81 20.77 -13.10
C LEU A 155 -35.79 21.21 -14.21
N GLY A 156 -37.08 20.95 -14.07
CA GLY A 156 -38.11 21.28 -15.08
C GLY A 156 -38.12 20.34 -16.29
N VAL A 157 -37.52 19.16 -16.14
CA VAL A 157 -37.46 18.10 -17.15
C VAL A 157 -38.78 17.31 -17.15
N MET A 158 -39.21 16.83 -18.32
CA MET A 158 -40.55 16.25 -18.53
C MET A 158 -40.57 14.71 -18.60
N GLU A 159 -39.40 14.07 -18.73
CA GLU A 159 -39.22 12.66 -19.04
C GLU A 159 -37.85 12.23 -18.46
N GLN A 160 -37.80 11.10 -17.75
CA GLN A 160 -36.56 10.46 -17.30
C GLN A 160 -36.24 9.35 -18.32
N ILE A 161 -34.97 9.20 -18.69
CA ILE A 161 -34.55 8.28 -19.76
C ILE A 161 -33.88 7.04 -19.16
N ASN A 162 -34.53 5.89 -19.30
CA ASN A 162 -34.02 4.59 -18.86
C ASN A 162 -33.03 4.03 -19.89
N GLU A 163 -31.75 3.96 -19.53
CA GLU A 163 -30.64 3.42 -20.34
C GLU A 163 -30.75 1.91 -20.58
N ASP A 164 -31.55 1.19 -19.79
CA ASP A 164 -31.85 -0.23 -19.99
C ASP A 164 -33.16 -0.48 -20.77
N GLU A 165 -33.70 0.51 -21.51
CA GLU A 165 -34.94 0.31 -22.30
C GLU A 165 -34.86 -0.87 -23.28
N ASN A 166 -33.65 -1.23 -23.73
CA ASN A 166 -33.35 -2.36 -24.59
C ASN A 166 -32.85 -3.64 -23.86
N ASN A 167 -32.68 -3.59 -22.52
CA ASN A 167 -32.08 -4.66 -21.69
C ASN A 167 -30.58 -4.90 -22.02
N ASN A 168 -29.85 -3.80 -22.29
CA ASN A 168 -28.50 -3.77 -22.85
C ASN A 168 -27.56 -2.77 -22.14
N LYS A 169 -27.96 -2.11 -21.03
CA LYS A 169 -27.34 -0.88 -20.50
C LYS A 169 -25.80 -0.79 -20.56
N THR A 170 -25.09 -1.80 -20.05
CA THR A 170 -23.62 -2.00 -20.16
C THR A 170 -22.98 -1.95 -21.57
N THR A 171 -23.73 -1.63 -22.62
CA THR A 171 -23.30 -1.53 -24.03
C THR A 171 -24.07 -0.49 -24.86
N GLU A 172 -24.91 0.34 -24.24
CA GLU A 172 -25.74 1.36 -24.90
C GLU A 172 -25.77 2.65 -24.05
N SER A 173 -26.09 3.77 -24.70
CA SER A 173 -25.98 5.15 -24.18
C SER A 173 -27.24 5.95 -24.49
N ILE A 174 -27.55 6.94 -23.66
CA ILE A 174 -28.63 7.90 -23.85
C ILE A 174 -28.19 9.01 -24.82
N GLN A 175 -28.65 8.95 -26.08
CA GLN A 175 -28.25 9.88 -27.13
C GLN A 175 -29.34 10.88 -27.53
N ARG A 176 -28.97 12.16 -27.61
CA ARG A 176 -29.85 13.25 -28.05
C ARG A 176 -30.09 13.24 -29.55
N LYS A 177 -31.32 13.56 -29.97
CA LYS A 177 -31.75 13.72 -31.37
C LYS A 177 -31.80 15.18 -31.82
N ASP A 178 -31.89 15.37 -33.14
CA ASP A 178 -32.16 16.65 -33.81
C ASP A 178 -33.38 17.41 -33.26
N ASP A 179 -34.42 16.70 -32.81
CA ASP A 179 -35.65 17.31 -32.28
C ASP A 179 -35.59 17.67 -30.78
N GLY A 180 -34.51 17.28 -30.09
CA GLY A 180 -34.30 17.50 -28.66
C GLY A 180 -34.87 16.42 -27.74
N THR A 181 -35.37 15.31 -28.27
CA THR A 181 -35.65 14.09 -27.48
C THR A 181 -34.42 13.18 -27.42
N TYR A 182 -34.43 12.16 -26.56
CA TYR A 182 -33.33 11.17 -26.42
C TYR A 182 -33.75 9.77 -26.90
N GLU A 183 -32.79 8.94 -27.32
CA GLU A 183 -32.95 7.52 -27.69
C GLU A 183 -31.76 6.72 -27.15
N VAL A 184 -31.99 5.47 -26.72
CA VAL A 184 -30.90 4.59 -26.28
C VAL A 184 -30.35 3.75 -27.44
N LYS A 185 -29.02 3.74 -27.61
CA LYS A 185 -28.30 2.93 -28.63
C LYS A 185 -26.80 2.85 -28.34
N THR A 186 -26.07 2.03 -29.11
CA THR A 186 -24.61 1.85 -29.01
C THR A 186 -23.85 3.19 -28.99
N PRO A 187 -22.87 3.39 -28.07
CA PRO A 187 -22.23 4.70 -27.85
C PRO A 187 -21.45 5.26 -29.05
N THR A 188 -21.34 6.59 -29.09
CA THR A 188 -20.60 7.38 -30.09
C THR A 188 -19.71 8.51 -29.50
N PRO A 189 -18.95 8.28 -28.39
CA PRO A 189 -18.14 9.33 -27.76
C PRO A 189 -17.19 10.04 -28.74
N GLY A 190 -17.11 11.37 -28.64
CA GLY A 190 -16.26 12.20 -29.49
C GLY A 190 -16.78 12.37 -30.93
N ALA A 191 -18.01 11.93 -31.22
CA ALA A 191 -18.61 11.96 -32.55
C ALA A 191 -20.08 12.44 -32.49
N LEU A 192 -20.59 12.92 -33.62
CA LEU A 192 -22.01 13.31 -33.68
C LEU A 192 -22.90 12.07 -33.78
N ASN A 193 -23.94 12.03 -32.95
CA ASN A 193 -24.99 10.99 -32.82
C ASN A 193 -25.68 10.57 -34.14
N ASP A 194 -25.53 11.38 -35.19
CA ASP A 194 -26.08 11.16 -36.54
C ASP A 194 -25.02 10.76 -37.60
N GLY A 195 -23.74 10.76 -37.22
CA GLY A 195 -22.59 10.47 -38.08
C GLY A 195 -22.23 11.57 -39.10
N SER A 196 -22.78 12.79 -38.99
CA SER A 196 -22.56 13.87 -39.98
C SER A 196 -21.28 14.69 -39.77
N GLY A 197 -20.59 14.50 -38.65
CA GLY A 197 -19.45 15.31 -38.23
C GLY A 197 -18.19 15.20 -39.10
N THR A 198 -17.20 16.03 -38.76
CA THR A 198 -15.82 15.87 -39.21
C THR A 198 -15.27 14.57 -38.64
N GLN A 199 -15.00 13.59 -39.50
CA GLN A 199 -14.29 12.39 -39.09
C GLN A 199 -12.82 12.76 -38.79
N PHE A 200 -12.42 12.59 -37.54
CA PHE A 200 -11.02 12.58 -37.14
C PHE A 200 -10.37 11.23 -37.50
N ASN A 201 -9.03 11.20 -37.49
CA ASN A 201 -8.26 9.98 -37.64
C ASN A 201 -7.64 9.65 -36.28
N GLY A 202 -8.18 8.67 -35.56
CA GLY A 202 -7.70 8.28 -34.25
C GLY A 202 -6.27 7.72 -34.29
N ILE A 203 -5.46 8.00 -33.27
CA ILE A 203 -4.11 7.46 -33.06
C ILE A 203 -4.15 6.54 -31.82
N LEU A 204 -3.72 5.29 -31.99
CA LEU A 204 -3.59 4.29 -30.93
C LEU A 204 -2.10 4.03 -30.61
N ILE A 205 -1.76 3.98 -29.32
CA ILE A 205 -0.49 3.46 -28.78
C ILE A 205 -0.65 1.97 -28.50
N THR A 206 0.27 1.14 -28.99
CA THR A 206 0.41 -0.25 -28.56
C THR A 206 1.88 -0.62 -28.33
N THR A 207 2.11 -1.58 -27.44
CA THR A 207 3.42 -2.18 -27.14
C THR A 207 3.35 -3.69 -27.34
N SER A 208 4.49 -4.39 -27.30
CA SER A 208 4.52 -5.86 -27.43
C SER A 208 4.25 -6.58 -26.11
N PHE A 209 4.58 -5.92 -24.99
CA PHE A 209 4.43 -6.39 -23.62
C PHE A 209 4.03 -5.21 -22.72
N ASP A 210 3.58 -5.52 -21.51
CA ASP A 210 3.27 -4.56 -20.45
C ASP A 210 4.39 -4.47 -19.39
N GLN A 211 5.44 -5.27 -19.56
CA GLN A 211 6.61 -5.34 -18.67
C GLN A 211 7.87 -5.60 -19.51
N TYR A 212 8.95 -4.90 -19.16
CA TYR A 212 10.28 -5.00 -19.76
C TYR A 212 11.34 -5.01 -18.64
N ASN A 213 12.56 -5.44 -18.94
CA ASN A 213 13.70 -5.24 -18.05
C ASN A 213 14.48 -3.98 -18.48
N GLU A 214 15.31 -3.46 -17.61
CA GLU A 214 16.42 -2.58 -18.02
C GLU A 214 17.23 -3.17 -19.19
N GLY A 215 17.78 -2.28 -20.01
CA GLY A 215 18.52 -2.66 -21.22
C GLY A 215 17.68 -3.26 -22.37
N ASP A 216 16.38 -3.56 -22.16
CA ASP A 216 15.49 -3.97 -23.24
C ASP A 216 15.15 -2.80 -24.20
N ASN A 217 14.66 -3.17 -25.38
CA ASN A 217 14.13 -2.23 -26.36
C ASN A 217 12.60 -2.28 -26.36
N VAL A 218 11.97 -1.16 -26.01
CA VAL A 218 10.52 -0.96 -26.06
C VAL A 218 10.14 -0.44 -27.44
N ASP A 219 9.65 -1.33 -28.29
CA ASP A 219 9.02 -0.97 -29.57
C ASP A 219 7.60 -0.41 -29.30
N ILE A 220 7.48 0.91 -29.20
CA ILE A 220 6.20 1.61 -29.09
C ILE A 220 5.63 1.81 -30.50
N VAL A 221 4.47 1.23 -30.77
CA VAL A 221 3.81 1.29 -32.09
C VAL A 221 2.67 2.29 -32.03
N PHE A 222 2.75 3.32 -32.87
CA PHE A 222 1.69 4.30 -33.06
C PHE A 222 0.96 3.99 -34.36
N THR A 223 -0.36 3.80 -34.31
CA THR A 223 -1.17 3.43 -35.47
C THR A 223 -2.39 4.34 -35.61
N THR A 224 -2.56 4.93 -36.79
CA THR A 224 -3.79 5.63 -37.17
C THR A 224 -4.79 4.69 -37.83
N GLU A 225 -6.09 4.96 -37.66
CA GLU A 225 -7.17 4.19 -38.30
C GLU A 225 -7.06 4.19 -39.83
N THR A 226 -6.63 5.32 -40.41
CA THR A 226 -6.46 5.52 -41.84
C THR A 226 -5.10 6.13 -42.18
N ASN A 227 -4.63 5.91 -43.42
CA ASN A 227 -3.33 6.39 -43.87
C ASN A 227 -3.27 7.93 -43.89
N VAL A 228 -2.23 8.50 -43.28
CA VAL A 228 -2.07 9.95 -43.17
C VAL A 228 -1.77 10.57 -44.54
N THR A 229 -2.37 11.73 -44.84
CA THR A 229 -2.30 12.35 -46.17
C THR A 229 -1.09 13.28 -46.35
N SER A 230 -0.47 13.68 -45.25
CA SER A 230 0.84 14.32 -45.12
C SER A 230 1.58 13.67 -43.95
N ASP A 231 2.88 13.93 -43.82
CA ASP A 231 3.63 13.48 -42.64
C ASP A 231 2.97 14.04 -41.37
N LEU A 232 2.65 13.15 -40.43
CA LEU A 232 2.07 13.44 -39.12
C LEU A 232 3.20 13.37 -38.10
N THR A 233 3.58 14.51 -37.52
CA THR A 233 4.56 14.60 -36.43
C THR A 233 3.86 15.03 -35.15
N PHE A 234 4.19 14.36 -34.04
CA PHE A 234 3.78 14.70 -32.68
C PHE A 234 4.87 14.23 -31.71
N ASP A 235 4.92 14.82 -30.52
CA ASP A 235 5.84 14.40 -29.46
C ASP A 235 5.09 13.55 -28.42
N VAL A 236 5.81 12.70 -27.69
CA VAL A 236 5.31 11.99 -26.50
C VAL A 236 6.17 12.28 -25.28
N THR A 237 5.58 12.16 -24.10
CA THR A 237 6.29 12.13 -22.81
C THR A 237 6.47 10.69 -22.37
N LEU A 238 7.65 10.37 -21.84
CA LEU A 238 8.01 9.09 -21.24
C LEU A 238 8.52 9.42 -19.83
N ALA A 239 7.65 9.41 -18.83
CA ALA A 239 7.96 9.76 -17.44
C ALA A 239 6.81 9.40 -16.47
N ASN A 240 7.12 8.85 -15.30
CA ASN A 240 6.17 8.69 -14.18
C ASN A 240 6.94 8.61 -12.85
N GLU A 241 6.62 9.48 -11.90
CA GLU A 241 7.23 9.53 -10.56
C GLU A 241 8.77 9.50 -10.56
N SER A 242 9.39 8.34 -10.35
CA SER A 242 10.84 8.11 -10.40
C SER A 242 11.36 7.90 -11.84
N PHE A 243 10.57 7.30 -12.74
CA PHE A 243 10.97 7.07 -14.13
C PHE A 243 11.04 8.42 -14.86
N THR A 244 12.24 8.82 -15.30
CA THR A 244 12.54 10.14 -15.88
C THR A 244 13.21 10.05 -17.27
N MET A 245 14.08 11.02 -17.60
CA MET A 245 14.90 11.08 -18.81
C MET A 245 16.33 10.56 -18.59
N ALA A 246 16.66 10.03 -17.40
CA ALA A 246 17.91 9.30 -17.19
C ALA A 246 17.79 7.86 -17.73
N ASP A 247 16.57 7.34 -17.73
CA ASP A 247 16.23 5.91 -17.60
C ASP A 247 15.85 5.30 -18.96
N TYR A 248 15.83 6.15 -20.00
CA TYR A 248 15.76 5.75 -21.39
C TYR A 248 16.65 6.60 -22.30
N SER A 249 16.98 6.03 -23.46
CA SER A 249 17.50 6.76 -24.60
C SER A 249 16.66 6.48 -25.85
N GLY A 250 16.33 7.52 -26.60
CA GLY A 250 15.44 7.43 -27.75
C GLY A 250 15.09 8.80 -28.30
N ASN A 251 14.20 8.82 -29.28
CA ASN A 251 13.59 10.04 -29.79
C ASN A 251 12.11 10.04 -29.41
N THR A 252 11.66 11.06 -28.68
CA THR A 252 10.25 11.23 -28.30
C THR A 252 9.42 11.92 -29.39
N SER A 253 10.04 12.47 -30.43
CA SER A 253 9.35 13.10 -31.56
C SER A 253 9.02 12.06 -32.64
N VAL A 254 7.77 11.60 -32.66
CA VAL A 254 7.28 10.51 -33.52
C VAL A 254 6.84 11.07 -34.88
N THR A 255 6.98 10.30 -35.97
CA THR A 255 6.43 10.71 -37.28
C THR A 255 5.87 9.54 -38.09
N ILE A 256 4.56 9.55 -38.35
CA ILE A 256 3.91 8.66 -39.33
C ILE A 256 4.03 9.32 -40.71
N THR A 257 4.56 8.60 -41.69
CA THR A 257 4.90 9.13 -43.02
C THR A 257 3.68 9.19 -43.94
N ALA A 258 3.59 10.23 -44.78
CA ALA A 258 2.55 10.39 -45.79
C ALA A 258 2.31 9.11 -46.61
N GLY A 259 1.11 8.55 -46.51
CA GLY A 259 0.69 7.32 -47.18
C GLY A 259 0.87 6.03 -46.39
N THR A 260 1.39 6.06 -45.16
CA THR A 260 1.26 4.95 -44.18
C THR A 260 0.25 5.31 -43.08
N ASN A 261 -0.13 4.35 -42.25
CA ASN A 261 -0.97 4.55 -41.08
C ASN A 261 -0.30 4.07 -39.77
N THR A 262 1.00 3.81 -39.78
CA THR A 262 1.70 3.26 -38.61
C THR A 262 3.18 3.61 -38.62
N VAL A 263 3.78 3.70 -37.42
CA VAL A 263 5.21 3.80 -37.19
C VAL A 263 5.57 3.08 -35.88
N THR A 264 6.71 2.39 -35.86
CA THR A 264 7.34 1.89 -34.64
C THR A 264 8.40 2.89 -34.20
N ASN A 265 8.35 3.33 -32.96
CA ASN A 265 9.37 4.14 -32.31
C ASN A 265 10.03 3.31 -31.22
N THR A 266 11.26 2.87 -31.45
CA THR A 266 12.02 2.08 -30.50
C THR A 266 12.66 2.99 -29.46
N ILE A 267 12.34 2.75 -28.18
CA ILE A 267 13.00 3.35 -27.03
C ILE A 267 13.92 2.29 -26.41
N GLN A 268 15.17 2.65 -26.13
CA GLN A 268 16.14 1.80 -25.43
C GLN A 268 16.06 2.18 -23.95
N LEU A 269 15.62 1.27 -23.08
CA LEU A 269 15.74 1.47 -21.63
C LEU A 269 17.23 1.48 -21.26
N ILE A 270 17.59 2.26 -20.24
CA ILE A 270 18.94 2.22 -19.69
C ILE A 270 19.11 0.96 -18.83
N ASP A 271 20.37 0.67 -18.52
CA ASP A 271 20.94 -0.48 -17.81
C ASP A 271 22.22 0.13 -17.21
N ASP A 272 22.20 0.50 -15.92
CA ASP A 272 23.32 1.19 -15.28
C ASP A 272 24.01 0.46 -14.12
N VAL A 273 23.79 0.82 -12.85
CA VAL A 273 24.42 0.24 -11.64
C VAL A 273 23.66 0.51 -10.31
N ASP A 274 22.64 1.36 -10.27
CA ASP A 274 22.03 1.84 -9.02
C ASP A 274 20.70 1.09 -8.68
N ASP A 275 20.70 0.31 -7.59
CA ASP A 275 19.56 -0.47 -7.02
C ASP A 275 18.46 0.48 -6.48
N GLU A 276 17.61 1.00 -7.38
CA GLU A 276 16.56 1.99 -7.07
C GLU A 276 15.11 1.47 -7.14
N GLY A 277 14.85 0.34 -7.80
CA GLY A 277 13.56 -0.36 -7.76
C GLY A 277 12.92 -0.65 -9.12
N ASP A 278 11.97 -1.60 -9.13
CA ASP A 278 11.02 -1.72 -10.25
C ASP A 278 10.30 -0.37 -10.45
N GLU A 279 10.14 0.06 -11.71
CA GLU A 279 9.58 1.36 -12.09
C GLU A 279 8.34 1.23 -13.00
N VAL A 280 7.67 2.36 -13.28
CA VAL A 280 6.57 2.44 -14.26
C VAL A 280 6.88 3.48 -15.34
N LEU A 281 7.14 3.02 -16.57
CA LEU A 281 7.18 3.88 -17.75
C LEU A 281 5.75 4.22 -18.20
N LYS A 282 5.34 5.48 -18.02
CA LYS A 282 4.09 6.04 -18.56
C LYS A 282 4.32 6.76 -19.88
N ILE A 283 3.62 6.33 -20.93
CA ILE A 283 3.66 6.91 -22.28
C ILE A 283 2.44 7.83 -22.46
N THR A 284 2.67 9.14 -22.50
CA THR A 284 1.61 10.15 -22.66
C THR A 284 1.78 10.95 -23.95
N PHE A 285 0.70 11.20 -24.69
CA PHE A 285 0.70 12.06 -25.87
C PHE A 285 0.98 13.53 -25.52
N GLY A 286 1.85 14.17 -26.30
CA GLY A 286 1.91 15.62 -26.40
C GLY A 286 0.77 16.19 -27.25
N THR A 287 0.85 17.48 -27.60
CA THR A 287 -0.16 18.11 -28.46
C THR A 287 -0.19 17.48 -29.86
N ILE A 288 -1.29 16.78 -30.18
CA ILE A 288 -1.52 16.20 -31.51
C ILE A 288 -2.06 17.24 -32.51
N PRO A 289 -1.73 17.14 -33.82
CA PRO A 289 -2.26 18.05 -34.84
C PRO A 289 -3.77 17.95 -35.07
N SER A 290 -4.38 19.06 -35.47
CA SER A 290 -5.81 19.14 -35.82
C SER A 290 -6.21 18.13 -36.91
N GLY A 291 -7.31 17.40 -36.70
CA GLY A 291 -7.76 16.32 -37.59
C GLY A 291 -7.42 14.92 -37.08
N PHE A 292 -6.72 14.81 -35.95
CA PHE A 292 -6.42 13.58 -35.24
C PHE A 292 -6.98 13.64 -33.81
N ILE A 293 -7.27 12.47 -33.24
CA ILE A 293 -7.70 12.29 -31.83
C ILE A 293 -6.92 11.12 -31.21
N ARG A 294 -6.89 11.05 -29.87
CA ARG A 294 -6.27 9.95 -29.12
C ARG A 294 -7.28 8.81 -28.96
N LEU A 295 -6.93 7.58 -29.31
CA LEU A 295 -7.76 6.39 -29.04
C LEU A 295 -7.45 5.75 -27.68
N ASN A 296 -6.23 5.94 -27.19
CA ASN A 296 -5.82 5.76 -25.81
C ASN A 296 -4.74 6.81 -25.49
N ASP A 297 -4.37 6.94 -24.22
CA ASP A 297 -3.28 7.78 -23.75
C ASP A 297 -2.73 7.16 -22.46
N ASN A 298 -1.69 7.75 -21.85
CA ASN A 298 -1.18 7.36 -20.53
C ASN A 298 -0.84 5.86 -20.42
N LYS A 299 -0.36 5.24 -21.50
CA LYS A 299 -0.08 3.79 -21.52
C LYS A 299 1.11 3.47 -20.63
N GLU A 300 0.83 2.82 -19.51
CA GLU A 300 1.84 2.38 -18.54
C GLU A 300 2.41 0.99 -18.86
N LEU A 301 3.69 0.82 -18.51
CA LEU A 301 4.51 -0.38 -18.63
C LEU A 301 5.38 -0.49 -17.39
N ARG A 302 5.59 -1.70 -16.83
CA ARG A 302 6.62 -1.89 -15.80
C ARG A 302 8.01 -2.00 -16.42
N VAL A 303 8.99 -1.37 -15.79
CA VAL A 303 10.42 -1.60 -16.02
C VAL A 303 10.96 -2.32 -14.78
N ILE A 304 11.69 -3.42 -14.99
CA ILE A 304 12.30 -4.21 -13.92
C ILE A 304 13.77 -3.83 -13.80
N ASP A 305 14.13 -3.31 -12.63
CA ASP A 305 15.52 -3.11 -12.19
C ASP A 305 16.23 -4.48 -12.10
N ASN A 306 17.41 -4.55 -12.72
CA ASN A 306 18.20 -5.77 -12.84
C ASN A 306 19.47 -5.79 -11.96
N ASP A 307 19.83 -4.68 -11.32
CA ASP A 307 20.96 -4.54 -10.39
C ASP A 307 20.60 -4.84 -8.92
N PHE A 308 19.34 -5.21 -8.66
CA PHE A 308 18.80 -5.66 -7.37
C PHE A 308 19.79 -6.48 -6.51
N THR A 309 19.91 -6.12 -5.24
CA THR A 309 20.86 -6.78 -4.33
C THR A 309 20.31 -8.04 -3.65
N VAL A 310 21.18 -9.05 -3.51
CA VAL A 310 20.92 -10.30 -2.76
C VAL A 310 21.62 -10.23 -1.41
N ALA A 311 20.89 -10.54 -0.34
CA ALA A 311 21.39 -10.43 1.02
C ALA A 311 22.41 -11.53 1.38
N SER A 312 23.19 -11.29 2.45
CA SER A 312 24.11 -12.27 3.03
C SER A 312 23.45 -13.24 4.03
N TRP A 313 22.12 -13.21 4.12
CA TRP A 313 21.28 -13.97 5.04
C TRP A 313 20.07 -14.57 4.31
N GLY A 314 19.44 -15.59 4.91
CA GLY A 314 18.41 -16.40 4.24
C GLY A 314 16.98 -15.86 4.33
N THR A 315 16.11 -16.34 3.44
CA THR A 315 14.65 -16.20 3.57
C THR A 315 14.15 -16.97 4.80
N PRO A 316 12.99 -16.64 5.39
CA PRO A 316 12.42 -17.40 6.51
C PRO A 316 12.22 -18.90 6.18
N LEU A 317 12.00 -19.25 4.91
CA LEU A 317 11.95 -20.66 4.45
C LEU A 317 13.32 -21.37 4.44
N ASN A 318 14.43 -20.63 4.41
CA ASN A 318 15.80 -21.13 4.41
C ASN A 318 16.66 -20.33 5.41
N PRO A 319 16.27 -20.28 6.70
CA PRO A 319 16.73 -19.25 7.61
C PRO A 319 18.21 -19.41 7.95
N THR A 320 18.90 -18.28 8.10
CA THR A 320 20.27 -18.21 8.61
C THR A 320 20.29 -17.58 10.00
N PHE A 321 21.35 -17.85 10.77
CA PHE A 321 21.45 -17.41 12.16
C PHE A 321 22.85 -16.86 12.44
N GLY A 322 22.92 -15.57 12.83
CA GLY A 322 24.15 -14.91 13.27
C GLY A 322 24.97 -14.25 12.16
N ASN A 323 24.43 -14.12 10.95
CA ASN A 323 25.01 -13.26 9.92
C ASN A 323 24.64 -11.78 10.15
N VAL A 324 23.45 -11.52 10.70
CA VAL A 324 22.97 -10.18 11.06
C VAL A 324 23.13 -9.95 12.56
N ALA A 325 23.93 -8.95 12.93
CA ALA A 325 24.10 -8.56 14.32
C ALA A 325 22.98 -7.60 14.77
N SER A 326 22.56 -7.72 16.03
CA SER A 326 21.66 -6.73 16.66
C SER A 326 22.32 -5.34 16.71
N THR A 327 21.58 -4.31 16.30
CA THR A 327 21.97 -2.89 16.46
C THR A 327 21.49 -2.28 17.78
N ALA A 328 21.06 -3.11 18.75
CA ALA A 328 20.71 -2.65 20.08
C ALA A 328 21.85 -1.82 20.72
N PRO A 329 21.57 -0.65 21.32
CA PRO A 329 22.57 0.11 22.04
C PRO A 329 23.26 -0.69 23.15
N VAL A 330 24.50 -0.33 23.45
CA VAL A 330 25.21 -0.86 24.63
C VAL A 330 24.36 -0.57 25.88
N ASP A 331 24.25 -1.56 26.76
CA ASP A 331 23.47 -1.54 28.01
C ASP A 331 21.93 -1.44 27.85
N TYR A 332 21.36 -1.51 26.63
CA TYR A 332 19.92 -1.32 26.36
C TYR A 332 18.97 -2.21 27.17
N TYR A 333 19.38 -3.45 27.49
CA TYR A 333 18.60 -4.40 28.31
C TYR A 333 19.07 -4.53 29.76
N ASN A 334 20.04 -3.74 30.23
CA ASN A 334 20.64 -3.92 31.56
C ASN A 334 19.66 -3.64 32.72
N SER A 335 18.56 -2.91 32.49
CA SER A 335 17.52 -2.67 33.49
C SER A 335 16.67 -3.91 33.81
N LEU A 336 16.73 -4.95 32.97
CA LEU A 336 15.99 -6.21 33.17
C LEU A 336 16.67 -7.15 34.19
N GLU A 337 17.98 -6.97 34.43
CA GLU A 337 18.81 -7.87 35.21
C GLU A 337 18.34 -8.00 36.67
N GLY A 338 18.06 -9.23 37.11
CA GLY A 338 17.62 -9.51 38.47
C GLY A 338 16.13 -9.31 38.73
N LEU A 339 15.32 -9.08 37.69
CA LEU A 339 13.86 -8.89 37.79
C LEU A 339 13.07 -10.17 37.49
N ALA A 340 11.80 -10.19 37.92
CA ALA A 340 10.86 -11.30 37.73
C ALA A 340 9.42 -10.77 37.64
N ASP A 341 8.50 -11.61 37.18
CA ASP A 341 7.05 -11.33 37.14
C ASP A 341 6.72 -9.95 36.52
N ALA A 342 5.73 -9.25 37.07
CA ALA A 342 5.32 -7.92 36.64
C ALA A 342 6.44 -6.85 36.72
N ALA A 343 7.51 -7.06 37.51
CA ALA A 343 8.63 -6.13 37.53
C ALA A 343 9.52 -6.27 36.28
N LEU A 344 9.70 -7.50 35.77
CA LEU A 344 10.37 -7.75 34.49
C LEU A 344 9.54 -7.18 33.33
N VAL A 345 8.22 -7.45 33.31
CA VAL A 345 7.30 -6.92 32.28
C VAL A 345 7.30 -5.39 32.26
N GLN A 346 7.21 -4.73 33.43
CA GLN A 346 7.27 -3.27 33.50
C GLN A 346 8.63 -2.74 33.02
N ALA A 347 9.75 -3.36 33.40
CA ALA A 347 11.07 -2.91 32.96
C ALA A 347 11.30 -3.07 31.45
N ILE A 348 10.65 -4.05 30.80
CA ILE A 348 10.62 -4.15 29.32
C ILE A 348 9.77 -3.03 28.74
N GLN A 349 8.56 -2.78 29.29
CA GLN A 349 7.68 -1.69 28.84
C GLN A 349 8.34 -0.31 28.98
N ASP A 350 9.08 -0.07 30.07
CA ASP A 350 9.83 1.15 30.32
C ASP A 350 10.94 1.39 29.26
N ILE A 351 11.44 0.34 28.60
CA ILE A 351 12.34 0.43 27.44
C ILE A 351 11.55 0.66 26.15
N VAL A 352 10.60 -0.23 25.84
CA VAL A 352 9.96 -0.27 24.50
C VAL A 352 8.83 0.75 24.32
N ALA A 353 8.48 1.51 25.37
CA ALA A 353 7.44 2.53 25.34
C ALA A 353 7.85 3.83 26.08
N ASP A 354 9.15 4.15 26.16
CA ASP A 354 9.65 5.41 26.73
C ASP A 354 9.04 6.63 26.00
N PRO A 355 8.21 7.46 26.70
CA PRO A 355 7.54 8.61 26.10
C PRO A 355 8.48 9.75 25.68
N THR A 356 9.78 9.65 25.97
CA THR A 356 10.78 10.66 25.57
C THR A 356 11.62 10.24 24.36
N THR A 357 11.60 8.97 23.97
CA THR A 357 12.47 8.40 22.93
C THR A 357 11.70 7.66 21.83
N VAL A 358 10.68 6.88 22.19
CA VAL A 358 9.98 5.96 21.27
C VAL A 358 8.99 6.72 20.40
N ARG A 359 8.92 6.32 19.12
CA ARG A 359 8.17 7.03 18.07
C ARG A 359 7.04 6.19 17.47
N THR A 360 6.04 6.91 16.96
CA THR A 360 5.02 6.41 16.04
C THR A 360 5.08 7.26 14.78
N HIS A 361 4.94 6.61 13.64
CA HIS A 361 4.90 7.20 12.30
C HIS A 361 3.47 7.17 11.76
N SER A 362 3.19 7.73 10.59
CA SER A 362 1.86 7.60 9.98
C SER A 362 1.57 6.15 9.60
N TYR A 363 0.29 5.83 9.34
CA TYR A 363 -0.04 4.52 8.76
C TYR A 363 0.46 4.39 7.31
N ALA A 364 0.59 5.49 6.58
CA ALA A 364 1.21 5.53 5.25
C ALA A 364 2.73 5.22 5.29
N ASP A 365 3.48 5.80 6.24
CA ASP A 365 4.93 5.54 6.41
C ASP A 365 5.24 4.04 6.59
N ILE A 366 4.29 3.26 7.11
CA ILE A 366 4.42 1.79 7.24
C ILE A 366 4.76 1.12 5.90
N VAL A 367 4.33 1.65 4.76
CA VAL A 367 4.63 1.06 3.44
C VAL A 367 6.14 1.11 3.16
N GLU A 368 6.80 2.24 3.42
CA GLU A 368 8.26 2.39 3.31
C GLU A 368 9.00 1.53 4.36
N ILE A 369 8.49 1.51 5.60
CA ILE A 369 9.08 0.72 6.69
C ILE A 369 9.03 -0.77 6.35
N LEU A 370 7.90 -1.31 5.91
CA LEU A 370 7.77 -2.73 5.54
C LEU A 370 8.53 -3.05 4.26
N GLY A 371 8.54 -2.15 3.26
CA GLY A 371 9.37 -2.26 2.06
C GLY A 371 10.86 -2.46 2.40
N SER A 372 11.34 -1.84 3.48
CA SER A 372 12.71 -1.98 3.97
C SER A 372 12.90 -3.14 4.98
N ALA A 373 11.92 -3.39 5.84
CA ALA A 373 12.06 -4.26 7.01
C ALA A 373 11.62 -5.71 6.74
N ASP A 374 10.65 -5.90 5.84
CA ASP A 374 10.26 -7.20 5.27
C ASP A 374 10.88 -7.41 3.86
N GLN A 375 11.92 -6.66 3.49
CA GLN A 375 12.62 -6.82 2.21
C GLN A 375 13.08 -8.27 1.99
N SER A 376 12.85 -8.80 0.79
CA SER A 376 13.28 -10.15 0.43
C SER A 376 14.82 -10.23 0.38
N PRO A 377 15.44 -11.20 1.08
CA PRO A 377 16.87 -11.42 0.96
C PRO A 377 17.29 -12.03 -0.39
N GLU A 378 16.34 -12.51 -1.21
CA GLU A 378 16.60 -13.05 -2.55
C GLU A 378 16.51 -11.99 -3.66
N ASN A 379 15.86 -10.85 -3.42
CA ASN A 379 15.79 -9.70 -4.33
C ASN A 379 15.40 -8.42 -3.57
N SER A 380 16.25 -7.37 -3.62
CA SER A 380 16.03 -6.10 -2.90
C SER A 380 14.74 -5.38 -3.28
N ASN A 381 14.26 -5.53 -4.52
CA ASN A 381 13.11 -4.82 -5.06
C ASN A 381 11.77 -5.51 -4.72
N GLN A 382 11.82 -6.57 -3.93
CA GLN A 382 10.67 -7.34 -3.49
C GLN A 382 10.57 -7.41 -1.97
N VAL A 383 9.34 -7.52 -1.46
CA VAL A 383 9.06 -7.86 -0.05
C VAL A 383 8.80 -9.35 0.09
N TRP A 384 9.13 -9.90 1.26
CA TRP A 384 8.80 -11.26 1.64
C TRP A 384 7.44 -11.31 2.33
N LEU A 385 6.49 -12.03 1.75
CA LEU A 385 5.11 -12.05 2.23
C LEU A 385 4.89 -13.05 3.37
N LEU A 386 4.30 -12.54 4.46
CA LEU A 386 3.76 -13.34 5.55
C LEU A 386 2.70 -14.32 5.02
N TYR A 387 2.57 -15.46 5.69
CA TYR A 387 1.61 -16.55 5.42
C TYR A 387 1.80 -17.29 4.09
N THR A 388 1.96 -16.58 2.97
CA THR A 388 2.16 -17.17 1.63
C THR A 388 3.62 -17.55 1.36
N GLU A 389 4.58 -17.00 2.11
CA GLU A 389 6.00 -17.40 2.10
C GLU A 389 6.63 -17.28 0.70
N GLN A 390 6.33 -16.17 0.02
CA GLN A 390 6.79 -15.85 -1.33
C GLN A 390 7.25 -14.40 -1.44
N GLN A 391 7.98 -14.09 -2.51
CA GLN A 391 8.39 -12.72 -2.84
C GLN A 391 7.30 -12.00 -3.66
N ARG A 392 7.24 -10.67 -3.56
CA ARG A 392 6.38 -9.81 -4.40
C ARG A 392 7.03 -8.42 -4.56
N PRO A 393 7.07 -7.82 -5.77
CA PRO A 393 7.60 -6.46 -5.99
C PRO A 393 7.07 -5.41 -5.03
N LYS A 394 7.94 -4.47 -4.63
CA LYS A 394 7.59 -3.33 -3.77
C LYS A 394 6.45 -2.50 -4.37
N LEU A 395 6.47 -2.28 -5.70
CA LEU A 395 5.41 -1.59 -6.45
C LEU A 395 4.03 -2.25 -6.36
N ASP A 396 3.94 -3.56 -6.12
CA ASP A 396 2.66 -4.29 -6.12
C ASP A 396 1.86 -4.08 -4.83
N PHE A 397 1.90 -2.88 -4.27
CA PHE A 397 1.18 -2.52 -3.06
C PHE A 397 -0.30 -2.22 -3.37
N ALA A 398 -1.20 -2.73 -2.53
CA ALA A 398 -2.64 -2.57 -2.71
C ALA A 398 -3.06 -1.09 -2.68
N GLY A 399 -3.64 -0.61 -3.78
CA GLY A 399 -4.03 0.78 -3.98
C GLY A 399 -2.99 1.66 -4.69
N LEU A 400 -1.85 1.10 -5.12
CA LEU A 400 -0.97 1.71 -6.12
C LEU A 400 -1.06 1.03 -7.50
N THR A 401 -1.79 -0.08 -7.61
CA THR A 401 -1.97 -0.83 -8.85
C THR A 401 -3.20 -1.75 -8.76
N ASP A 402 -3.86 -1.95 -9.91
CA ASP A 402 -5.14 -2.67 -10.04
C ASP A 402 -4.95 -4.17 -10.34
N ILE A 403 -3.72 -4.69 -10.20
CA ILE A 403 -3.47 -6.13 -10.35
C ILE A 403 -4.06 -6.93 -9.17
N ASN A 404 -4.58 -8.12 -9.47
CA ASN A 404 -5.19 -9.00 -8.46
C ASN A 404 -4.18 -9.58 -7.45
N GLU A 405 -2.88 -9.55 -7.75
CA GLU A 405 -1.80 -10.10 -6.92
C GLU A 405 -1.00 -9.00 -6.22
N THR A 406 -1.66 -8.16 -5.42
CA THR A 406 -1.01 -7.14 -4.58
C THR A 406 -0.58 -7.67 -3.21
N TRP A 407 0.32 -6.94 -2.55
CA TRP A 407 0.63 -7.06 -1.14
C TRP A 407 0.05 -5.89 -0.32
N ASN A 408 -0.18 -6.11 0.97
CA ASN A 408 -0.69 -5.09 1.89
C ASN A 408 -0.12 -5.30 3.31
N ARG A 409 -0.44 -4.36 4.21
CA ARG A 409 -0.15 -4.35 5.64
C ARG A 409 -1.06 -5.33 6.39
N GLU A 410 -0.50 -6.35 7.03
CA GLU A 410 -1.20 -7.22 8.00
C GLU A 410 -0.95 -6.73 9.44
N HIS A 411 -2.03 -6.53 10.19
CA HIS A 411 -2.01 -6.35 11.64
C HIS A 411 -2.00 -7.72 12.33
N THR A 412 -0.80 -8.24 12.65
CA THR A 412 -0.66 -9.56 13.30
C THR A 412 -1.56 -9.68 14.55
N TYR A 413 -1.61 -8.65 15.38
CA TYR A 413 -2.70 -8.45 16.34
C TYR A 413 -3.86 -7.72 15.64
N PRO A 414 -5.04 -8.35 15.38
CA PRO A 414 -6.06 -7.76 14.51
C PRO A 414 -6.54 -6.39 14.99
N ARG A 415 -6.62 -5.41 14.07
CA ARG A 415 -7.13 -4.05 14.34
C ARG A 415 -8.50 -4.05 15.04
N SER A 416 -9.39 -4.96 14.65
CA SER A 416 -10.72 -5.12 15.27
C SER A 416 -10.71 -5.77 16.66
N ARG A 417 -9.65 -6.50 17.04
CA ARG A 417 -9.48 -7.04 18.40
C ARG A 417 -8.81 -6.04 19.34
N GLY A 418 -7.76 -5.35 18.87
CA GLY A 418 -6.99 -4.39 19.67
C GLY A 418 -7.60 -2.98 19.77
N GLU A 419 -8.79 -2.78 19.19
CA GLU A 419 -9.46 -1.47 19.06
C GLU A 419 -8.58 -0.38 18.42
N PHE A 420 -7.78 -0.74 17.42
CA PHE A 420 -6.90 0.24 16.76
C PHE A 420 -7.73 1.20 15.89
N GLN A 421 -7.47 2.49 16.05
CA GLN A 421 -8.17 3.62 15.40
C GLN A 421 -7.19 4.46 14.58
N ASP A 422 -7.63 5.62 14.12
CA ASP A 422 -6.94 6.68 13.36
C ASP A 422 -6.91 7.98 14.25
N PHE A 423 -6.20 9.10 14.07
CA PHE A 423 -5.36 9.73 13.04
C PHE A 423 -5.82 9.78 11.58
N ARG A 424 -7.12 10.07 11.44
CA ARG A 424 -7.52 11.17 10.55
C ARG A 424 -6.52 12.35 10.64
N ASP A 425 -6.13 12.91 9.49
CA ASP A 425 -5.24 14.07 9.35
C ASP A 425 -3.76 13.80 9.73
N PHE A 426 -3.33 12.54 9.93
CA PHE A 426 -1.92 12.17 10.10
C PHE A 426 -1.57 10.77 9.55
N ASP A 427 -2.47 9.78 9.63
CA ASP A 427 -2.21 8.42 9.10
C ASP A 427 -2.26 8.36 7.56
N ASP A 428 -2.94 9.33 6.95
CA ASP A 428 -3.30 9.37 5.53
C ASP A 428 -2.16 9.81 4.59
N ILE A 429 -1.06 10.35 5.13
CA ILE A 429 0.07 10.94 4.39
C ILE A 429 1.38 10.36 4.92
N ALA A 430 2.33 10.04 4.03
CA ALA A 430 3.69 9.69 4.42
C ALA A 430 4.50 10.96 4.67
N ASP A 431 4.95 11.18 5.92
CA ASP A 431 5.87 12.28 6.28
C ASP A 431 7.35 11.80 6.27
N GLY A 432 7.56 10.50 6.11
CA GLY A 432 8.87 9.82 6.14
C GLY A 432 9.53 9.85 7.52
N ILE A 433 10.70 9.24 7.64
CA ILE A 433 11.40 9.00 8.94
C ILE A 433 11.67 10.26 9.81
N SER A 434 11.49 11.46 9.23
CA SER A 434 11.64 12.74 9.92
C SER A 434 10.34 13.26 10.58
N GLY A 435 9.16 12.89 10.06
CA GLY A 435 7.87 13.16 10.68
C GLY A 435 7.53 12.04 11.66
N PHE A 436 7.23 12.38 12.92
CA PHE A 436 6.85 11.40 13.92
C PHE A 436 6.19 12.05 15.13
N VAL A 437 5.49 11.23 15.92
CA VAL A 437 4.98 11.61 17.25
C VAL A 437 5.60 10.69 18.31
N THR A 438 5.95 11.24 19.48
CA THR A 438 6.43 10.43 20.62
C THR A 438 5.29 9.63 21.24
N THR A 439 5.49 8.34 21.48
CA THR A 439 4.44 7.38 21.88
C THR A 439 4.70 6.73 23.24
N ASN A 440 3.69 6.13 23.84
CA ASN A 440 3.74 5.53 25.18
C ASN A 440 2.77 4.35 25.32
N ALA A 441 2.93 3.58 26.40
CA ALA A 441 2.24 2.31 26.64
C ALA A 441 0.71 2.39 26.88
N ASP A 442 0.14 3.58 27.06
CA ASP A 442 -1.31 3.78 27.19
C ASP A 442 -1.98 4.10 25.84
N SER A 443 -1.21 4.28 24.75
CA SER A 443 -1.73 4.68 23.44
C SER A 443 -1.97 3.49 22.51
N LEU A 444 -3.05 2.71 22.75
CA LEU A 444 -3.56 1.69 21.80
C LEU A 444 -3.70 2.25 20.37
N ARG A 445 -4.09 3.51 20.27
CA ARG A 445 -4.14 4.33 19.05
C ARG A 445 -2.85 4.20 18.21
N HIS A 446 -1.68 4.21 18.84
CA HIS A 446 -0.39 4.10 18.15
C HIS A 446 0.05 2.66 17.83
N ALA A 447 -0.70 1.65 18.28
CA ALA A 447 -0.52 0.28 17.79
C ALA A 447 -0.99 0.11 16.33
N ASN A 448 -1.81 1.03 15.81
CA ASN A 448 -2.26 1.05 14.42
C ASN A 448 -1.08 1.17 13.43
N SER A 449 -0.06 1.98 13.77
CA SER A 449 1.18 2.19 13.00
C SER A 449 2.42 1.70 13.77
N ASP A 450 2.31 0.51 14.36
CA ASP A 450 3.42 -0.17 15.03
C ASP A 450 4.05 -1.22 14.11
N ALA A 451 5.16 -0.85 13.47
CA ALA A 451 5.81 -1.68 12.46
C ALA A 451 6.33 -3.02 13.02
N HIS A 452 6.59 -3.13 14.33
CA HIS A 452 6.92 -4.43 14.94
C HIS A 452 5.73 -5.40 14.93
N GLY A 453 4.50 -4.87 14.98
CA GLY A 453 3.25 -5.62 14.89
C GLY A 453 2.67 -5.79 13.48
N LEU A 454 3.22 -5.07 12.49
CA LEU A 454 2.79 -5.06 11.10
C LEU A 454 3.72 -5.89 10.21
N ARG A 455 3.18 -6.52 9.16
CA ARG A 455 3.95 -7.30 8.17
C ARG A 455 3.45 -7.06 6.75
N ALA A 456 4.33 -7.23 5.76
CA ALA A 456 3.91 -7.42 4.37
C ALA A 456 3.22 -8.78 4.20
N THR A 457 2.10 -8.85 3.50
CA THR A 457 1.34 -10.09 3.21
C THR A 457 0.66 -9.98 1.85
N ASP A 458 0.24 -11.10 1.24
CA ASP A 458 -0.67 -11.05 0.10
C ASP A 458 -2.04 -10.47 0.51
N SER A 459 -2.60 -9.57 -0.32
CA SER A 459 -3.86 -8.87 -0.05
C SER A 459 -5.07 -9.79 0.10
N ASN A 460 -5.11 -10.89 -0.67
CA ASN A 460 -6.22 -11.84 -0.65
C ASN A 460 -6.15 -12.74 0.58
N GLU A 461 -4.94 -13.13 0.99
CA GLU A 461 -4.74 -13.92 2.21
C GLU A 461 -4.97 -13.08 3.48
N ASN A 462 -4.57 -11.80 3.48
CA ASN A 462 -4.88 -10.83 4.54
C ASN A 462 -6.41 -10.77 4.80
N SER A 463 -7.15 -10.55 3.72
CA SER A 463 -8.62 -10.50 3.71
C SER A 463 -9.25 -11.84 4.16
N SER A 464 -8.60 -12.97 3.85
CA SER A 464 -9.07 -14.31 4.22
C SER A 464 -8.79 -14.67 5.68
N ARG A 465 -7.68 -14.16 6.25
CA ARG A 465 -7.33 -14.31 7.68
C ARG A 465 -8.27 -13.50 8.57
N GLY A 466 -8.62 -12.28 8.16
CA GLY A 466 -9.55 -11.41 8.89
C GLY A 466 -9.12 -11.12 10.33
N ASN A 467 -9.91 -11.54 11.31
CA ASN A 467 -9.60 -11.38 12.75
C ASN A 467 -9.39 -12.70 13.51
N GLN A 468 -9.09 -13.80 12.81
CA GLN A 468 -8.96 -15.13 13.41
C GLN A 468 -7.80 -15.21 14.44
N HIS A 469 -8.02 -16.04 15.47
CA HIS A 469 -6.99 -16.37 16.47
C HIS A 469 -5.93 -17.29 15.88
N TYR A 470 -4.69 -17.19 16.39
CA TYR A 470 -3.61 -18.07 15.93
C TYR A 470 -3.72 -19.44 16.59
N GLY A 471 -3.77 -20.48 15.75
CA GLY A 471 -4.19 -21.83 16.13
C GLY A 471 -5.56 -22.19 15.56
N GLU A 472 -6.46 -21.22 15.34
CA GLU A 472 -7.57 -21.37 14.38
C GLU A 472 -7.04 -21.10 12.98
N TYR A 473 -6.50 -19.90 12.76
CA TYR A 473 -5.71 -19.57 11.59
C TYR A 473 -4.33 -20.22 11.65
N ASN A 474 -3.93 -20.84 10.55
CA ASN A 474 -2.70 -21.63 10.41
C ASN A 474 -2.00 -21.40 9.05
N GLY A 475 -2.31 -20.29 8.37
CA GLY A 475 -1.81 -19.95 7.04
C GLY A 475 -2.57 -20.61 5.87
N PRO A 476 -2.31 -20.17 4.63
CA PRO A 476 -2.92 -20.70 3.41
C PRO A 476 -2.55 -22.16 3.14
N THR A 477 -3.31 -22.81 2.26
CA THR A 477 -3.03 -24.20 1.84
C THR A 477 -1.73 -24.28 1.05
N GLY A 478 -0.66 -24.76 1.71
CA GLY A 478 0.66 -24.91 1.11
C GLY A 478 1.79 -24.35 1.96
N ASN A 479 1.49 -23.44 2.90
CA ASN A 479 2.50 -22.86 3.79
C ASN A 479 3.23 -23.92 4.63
N LEU A 480 4.52 -23.68 4.86
CA LEU A 480 5.43 -24.51 5.62
C LEU A 480 5.47 -24.06 7.10
N GLY A 481 5.18 -22.79 7.36
CA GLY A 481 4.97 -22.23 8.69
C GLY A 481 6.14 -21.42 9.24
N SER A 482 7.02 -20.87 8.40
CA SER A 482 8.23 -20.11 8.80
C SER A 482 7.98 -18.66 9.20
N TRP A 483 6.75 -18.34 9.55
CA TRP A 483 6.28 -17.02 9.98
C TRP A 483 5.72 -17.06 11.41
N LYS A 484 5.70 -18.26 12.01
CA LYS A 484 4.93 -18.58 13.23
C LYS A 484 5.65 -18.04 14.46
N GLY A 485 6.97 -18.14 14.47
CA GLY A 485 7.84 -17.51 15.45
C GLY A 485 7.71 -15.99 15.41
N ASP A 486 7.79 -15.40 14.22
CA ASP A 486 7.68 -13.95 14.01
C ASP A 486 6.37 -13.39 14.54
N VAL A 487 5.26 -14.04 14.19
CA VAL A 487 3.92 -13.67 14.67
C VAL A 487 3.85 -13.75 16.19
N ALA A 488 4.35 -14.83 16.80
CA ALA A 488 4.41 -14.93 18.25
C ALA A 488 5.26 -13.81 18.89
N ARG A 489 6.42 -13.50 18.32
CA ARG A 489 7.31 -12.43 18.80
C ARG A 489 6.72 -11.04 18.61
N GLY A 490 6.00 -10.79 17.52
CA GLY A 490 5.24 -9.56 17.28
C GLY A 490 4.12 -9.36 18.30
N ILE A 491 3.32 -10.41 18.58
CA ILE A 491 2.25 -10.37 19.59
C ILE A 491 2.81 -10.17 21.00
N PHE A 492 3.85 -10.92 21.38
CA PHE A 492 4.50 -10.77 22.69
C PHE A 492 5.04 -9.34 22.89
N PHE A 493 5.61 -8.74 21.84
CA PHE A 493 6.02 -7.34 21.85
C PHE A 493 4.82 -6.39 22.05
N LEU A 494 3.77 -6.49 21.24
CA LEU A 494 2.59 -5.61 21.34
C LEU A 494 1.92 -5.68 22.72
N VAL A 495 1.74 -6.89 23.25
CA VAL A 495 1.16 -7.14 24.59
C VAL A 495 2.06 -6.61 25.72
N THR A 496 3.38 -6.56 25.52
CA THR A 496 4.30 -5.94 26.48
C THR A 496 4.35 -4.41 26.34
N ARG A 497 4.22 -3.89 25.12
CA ARG A 497 4.27 -2.45 24.79
C ARG A 497 2.99 -1.71 25.19
N TYR A 498 1.80 -2.28 24.99
CA TYR A 498 0.51 -1.61 25.22
C TYR A 498 -0.30 -2.29 26.34
N LYS A 499 -0.57 -1.55 27.42
CA LYS A 499 -1.14 -2.11 28.67
C LYS A 499 -2.54 -2.71 28.59
N ALA A 500 -3.27 -2.41 27.52
CA ALA A 500 -4.64 -2.90 27.34
C ALA A 500 -4.71 -4.19 26.50
N LEU A 501 -3.65 -4.53 25.74
CA LEU A 501 -3.61 -5.78 24.97
C LEU A 501 -3.24 -6.96 25.86
N GLN A 502 -3.93 -8.08 25.66
CA GLN A 502 -3.69 -9.32 26.40
C GLN A 502 -3.62 -10.52 25.44
N VAL A 503 -2.78 -11.49 25.80
CA VAL A 503 -2.74 -12.83 25.18
C VAL A 503 -3.25 -13.87 26.17
N VAL A 504 -4.15 -14.75 25.73
CA VAL A 504 -4.87 -15.70 26.60
C VAL A 504 -4.78 -17.13 26.08
N ASN A 505 -5.05 -18.12 26.95
CA ASN A 505 -5.12 -19.53 26.54
C ASN A 505 -6.51 -19.87 25.99
N GLY A 506 -6.56 -20.58 24.86
CA GLY A 506 -7.76 -20.82 24.07
C GLY A 506 -8.15 -19.62 23.19
N PHE A 507 -9.30 -19.75 22.53
CA PHE A 507 -9.81 -18.74 21.59
C PHE A 507 -10.97 -17.98 22.26
N PRO A 508 -10.79 -16.71 22.67
CA PRO A 508 -11.87 -15.92 23.27
C PRO A 508 -12.91 -15.49 22.22
N ASP A 509 -14.19 -15.53 22.58
CA ASP A 509 -15.31 -15.06 21.75
C ASP A 509 -15.19 -13.55 21.46
N ASP A 510 -15.81 -13.05 20.40
CA ASP A 510 -15.83 -11.63 20.04
C ASP A 510 -16.90 -10.88 20.85
N THR A 511 -16.54 -10.36 22.05
CA THR A 511 -17.46 -9.65 22.97
C THR A 511 -16.82 -8.45 23.64
N ASP A 512 -17.64 -7.48 24.10
CA ASP A 512 -17.22 -6.33 24.92
C ASP A 512 -16.37 -6.69 26.16
N SER A 513 -16.45 -7.94 26.65
CA SER A 513 -15.71 -8.43 27.81
C SER A 513 -14.41 -9.18 27.49
N THR A 514 -14.13 -9.40 26.20
CA THR A 514 -12.97 -10.13 25.65
C THR A 514 -12.29 -9.33 24.52
N ILE A 515 -12.73 -8.10 24.28
CA ILE A 515 -12.04 -7.13 23.43
C ILE A 515 -10.64 -6.84 24.02
N SER A 516 -9.66 -6.63 23.15
CA SER A 516 -8.22 -6.63 23.47
C SER A 516 -7.67 -7.94 24.07
N GLU A 517 -8.35 -9.08 23.90
CA GLU A 517 -7.75 -10.43 24.07
C GLU A 517 -7.48 -11.12 22.72
N LEU A 518 -6.34 -11.80 22.60
CA LEU A 518 -5.95 -12.64 21.46
C LEU A 518 -5.53 -14.03 21.94
N GLY A 519 -5.99 -15.07 21.24
CA GLY A 519 -5.61 -16.47 21.46
C GLY A 519 -4.71 -17.03 20.35
N ASP A 520 -4.05 -18.17 20.55
CA ASP A 520 -3.89 -18.93 21.82
C ASP A 520 -2.43 -18.85 22.33
N LEU A 521 -2.24 -18.46 23.60
CA LEU A 521 -0.94 -18.33 24.25
C LEU A 521 -0.12 -19.62 24.22
N ALA A 522 -0.75 -20.79 24.40
CA ALA A 522 -0.03 -22.06 24.37
C ALA A 522 0.49 -22.36 22.95
N THR A 523 -0.30 -22.06 21.92
CA THR A 523 0.07 -22.15 20.51
C THR A 523 1.19 -21.17 20.16
N LEU A 524 1.08 -19.89 20.55
CA LEU A 524 2.12 -18.89 20.29
C LEU A 524 3.45 -19.20 20.99
N LEU A 525 3.41 -19.77 22.20
CA LEU A 525 4.63 -20.26 22.89
C LEU A 525 5.22 -21.52 22.23
N ASP A 526 4.40 -22.40 21.65
CA ASP A 526 4.91 -23.54 20.87
C ASP A 526 5.55 -23.07 19.55
N TRP A 527 4.91 -22.13 18.85
CA TRP A 527 5.41 -21.50 17.64
C TRP A 527 6.77 -20.82 17.89
N HIS A 528 6.86 -19.94 18.89
CA HIS A 528 8.12 -19.27 19.28
C HIS A 528 9.29 -20.23 19.56
N ARG A 529 9.00 -21.43 20.09
CA ARG A 529 10.03 -22.46 20.42
C ARG A 529 10.46 -23.29 19.22
N ASN A 530 9.54 -23.58 18.31
CA ASN A 530 9.79 -24.41 17.13
C ASN A 530 10.35 -23.62 15.94
N ASP A 531 10.14 -22.30 15.95
CA ASP A 531 10.52 -21.35 14.91
C ASP A 531 11.31 -20.18 15.56
N PRO A 532 12.62 -20.36 15.86
CA PRO A 532 13.43 -19.39 16.64
C PRO A 532 13.78 -18.13 15.82
N PRO A 533 14.18 -17.00 16.46
CA PRO A 533 14.50 -15.80 15.71
C PRO A 533 15.73 -15.98 14.83
N ASP A 534 15.64 -15.48 13.59
CA ASP A 534 16.65 -15.64 12.55
C ASP A 534 17.26 -14.30 12.10
N ASP A 535 18.11 -14.36 11.07
CA ASP A 535 18.74 -13.16 10.50
C ASP A 535 17.75 -12.24 9.78
N PHE A 536 16.65 -12.75 9.21
CA PHE A 536 15.58 -11.94 8.60
C PHE A 536 14.90 -11.08 9.66
N GLU A 537 14.46 -11.70 10.76
CA GLU A 537 13.86 -10.98 11.89
C GLU A 537 14.83 -10.02 12.57
N MET A 538 16.11 -10.38 12.68
CA MET A 538 17.12 -9.49 13.23
C MET A 538 17.33 -8.27 12.32
N ASN A 539 17.30 -8.44 10.99
CA ASN A 539 17.31 -7.33 10.04
C ASN A 539 16.05 -6.46 10.21
N ARG A 540 14.87 -7.05 10.21
CA ARG A 540 13.58 -6.36 10.44
C ARG A 540 13.60 -5.52 11.71
N ASN A 541 14.05 -6.09 12.83
CA ASN A 541 14.18 -5.42 14.13
C ASN A 541 15.21 -4.27 14.10
N ASN A 542 16.31 -4.42 13.35
CA ASN A 542 17.29 -3.36 13.12
C ASN A 542 16.73 -2.20 12.27
N VAL A 543 15.96 -2.49 11.21
CA VAL A 543 15.33 -1.48 10.35
C VAL A 543 14.29 -0.70 11.14
N ILE A 544 13.35 -1.38 11.80
CA ILE A 544 12.28 -0.72 12.57
C ILE A 544 12.86 0.12 13.72
N TYR A 545 13.99 -0.29 14.33
CA TYR A 545 14.65 0.52 15.36
C TYR A 545 15.06 1.92 14.87
N ASN A 546 15.53 2.06 13.62
CA ASN A 546 15.90 3.34 13.05
C ASN A 546 14.71 4.30 12.91
N TRP A 547 13.51 3.75 12.71
CA TRP A 547 12.25 4.49 12.62
C TRP A 547 11.63 4.74 14.00
N GLN A 548 11.28 3.68 14.74
CA GLN A 548 10.48 3.77 15.96
C GLN A 548 11.29 3.95 17.25
N PHE A 549 12.62 3.83 17.20
CA PHE A 549 13.53 3.96 18.35
C PHE A 549 13.25 2.96 19.49
N ASN A 550 12.52 1.88 19.21
CA ASN A 550 12.39 0.70 20.07
C ASN A 550 12.63 -0.60 19.30
N ARG A 551 12.95 -1.67 20.04
CA ARG A 551 13.29 -2.99 19.50
C ARG A 551 12.36 -4.06 20.06
N ASN A 552 12.17 -5.13 19.30
CA ASN A 552 11.46 -6.30 19.80
C ASN A 552 12.39 -7.14 20.70
N PRO A 553 12.17 -7.15 22.03
CA PRO A 553 13.04 -7.85 22.96
C PRO A 553 12.93 -9.37 22.83
N PHE A 554 11.87 -9.90 22.21
CA PHE A 554 11.70 -11.32 21.95
C PHE A 554 12.43 -11.81 20.70
N ILE A 555 12.97 -10.88 19.89
CA ILE A 555 13.94 -11.16 18.82
C ILE A 555 15.37 -11.04 19.38
N ASP A 556 15.68 -9.95 20.09
CA ASP A 556 17.03 -9.74 20.65
C ASP A 556 17.38 -10.66 21.84
N GLN A 557 16.38 -11.07 22.63
CA GLN A 557 16.52 -11.86 23.88
C GLN A 557 15.35 -12.86 24.00
N PRO A 558 15.23 -13.86 23.09
CA PRO A 558 14.03 -14.71 22.96
C PRO A 558 13.60 -15.42 24.25
N ASP A 559 14.56 -15.85 25.09
CA ASP A 559 14.32 -16.46 26.40
C ASP A 559 13.34 -15.66 27.29
N LEU A 560 13.20 -14.34 27.12
CA LEU A 560 12.23 -13.51 27.85
C LEU A 560 10.80 -14.06 27.77
N ALA A 561 10.39 -14.65 26.64
CA ALA A 561 9.07 -15.27 26.52
C ALA A 561 8.85 -16.40 27.53
N GLU A 562 9.90 -17.19 27.84
CA GLU A 562 9.84 -18.24 28.85
C GLU A 562 9.77 -17.69 30.28
N TYR A 563 10.34 -16.51 30.56
CA TYR A 563 10.30 -15.88 31.89
C TYR A 563 9.02 -15.09 32.17
N ILE A 564 8.27 -14.71 31.14
CA ILE A 564 6.97 -14.01 31.29
C ILE A 564 5.80 -14.99 31.24
N TRP A 565 5.73 -15.87 30.23
CA TRP A 565 4.58 -16.76 30.01
C TRP A 565 4.91 -18.26 30.01
N GLY A 566 6.17 -18.64 29.75
CA GLY A 566 6.59 -20.04 29.63
C GLY A 566 7.04 -20.70 30.94
N ASN A 567 7.97 -21.65 30.83
CA ASN A 567 8.38 -22.56 31.90
C ASN A 567 9.21 -21.87 33.00
N ASN A 568 9.72 -20.66 32.74
CA ASN A 568 10.50 -19.87 33.68
C ASN A 568 9.70 -18.73 34.32
N ALA A 569 8.37 -18.67 34.12
CA ALA A 569 7.50 -17.71 34.81
C ALA A 569 7.69 -17.73 36.34
N GLY A 570 7.86 -16.55 36.94
CA GLY A 570 8.18 -16.39 38.37
C GLY A 570 9.62 -16.72 38.77
N GLN A 571 10.51 -17.03 37.81
CA GLN A 571 11.95 -17.06 38.05
C GLN A 571 12.57 -15.68 37.78
N VAL A 572 13.72 -15.43 38.41
CA VAL A 572 14.50 -14.21 38.16
C VAL A 572 15.20 -14.34 36.82
N TRP A 573 14.94 -13.41 35.91
CA TRP A 573 15.72 -13.27 34.69
C TRP A 573 17.11 -12.70 35.02
N SER A 574 18.11 -13.28 34.40
CA SER A 574 19.46 -12.76 34.35
C SER A 574 19.99 -12.96 32.94
N ASN A 575 20.64 -11.95 32.37
CA ASN A 575 21.39 -12.11 31.14
C ASN A 575 22.61 -13.00 31.44
N THR A 576 22.43 -14.32 31.28
CA THR A 576 23.53 -15.27 31.50
C THR A 576 24.63 -14.97 30.52
N LEU A 577 25.75 -14.41 31.01
CA LEU A 577 26.92 -14.06 30.21
C LEU A 577 27.28 -15.20 29.26
N SER A 578 26.91 -15.05 27.99
CA SER A 578 27.10 -16.04 26.94
C SER A 578 28.58 -16.18 26.63
N ILE A 579 29.24 -17.04 27.41
CA ILE A 579 30.49 -17.65 27.02
C ILE A 579 30.17 -18.55 25.84
N ASP A 580 30.57 -18.12 24.64
CA ASP A 580 30.50 -18.87 23.38
C ASP A 580 30.61 -20.39 23.58
N ASP A 581 29.69 -21.17 23.01
CA ASP A 581 29.71 -22.63 23.19
C ASP A 581 30.99 -23.26 22.56
N ASN A 582 31.64 -22.50 21.67
CA ASN A 582 32.99 -22.72 21.17
C ASN A 582 34.09 -22.67 22.26
N GLU A 583 34.00 -21.77 23.25
CA GLU A 583 34.92 -21.72 24.40
C GLU A 583 34.57 -22.80 25.44
N ILE A 584 33.26 -23.08 25.64
CA ILE A 584 32.80 -24.16 26.51
C ILE A 584 33.43 -25.50 26.08
N ASN A 585 33.57 -25.73 24.77
CA ASN A 585 34.18 -26.94 24.23
C ASN A 585 35.73 -26.94 24.17
N ARG A 586 36.43 -25.91 24.68
CA ARG A 586 37.91 -25.88 24.73
C ARG A 586 38.52 -26.54 25.96
N PHE A 587 37.87 -26.43 27.12
CA PHE A 587 38.41 -26.89 28.41
C PHE A 587 37.73 -28.17 28.89
N SER A 588 38.41 -29.31 28.72
CA SER A 588 37.97 -30.61 29.26
C SER A 588 38.68 -30.94 30.57
N LEU A 589 37.90 -31.31 31.60
CA LEU A 589 38.38 -31.62 32.95
C LEU A 589 38.06 -33.07 33.32
N TYR A 590 39.08 -33.89 33.58
CA TYR A 590 38.91 -35.33 33.78
C TYR A 590 39.93 -35.93 34.78
N PRO A 591 39.55 -36.91 35.61
CA PRO A 591 38.19 -37.41 35.81
C PRO A 591 37.32 -36.36 36.52
N ASN A 592 36.02 -36.34 36.23
CA ASN A 592 35.04 -35.52 36.95
C ASN A 592 33.79 -36.40 37.16
N PRO A 593 33.48 -36.85 38.39
CA PRO A 593 34.16 -36.53 39.66
C PRO A 593 35.61 -37.05 39.77
N ALA A 594 36.42 -36.36 40.55
CA ALA A 594 37.80 -36.72 40.91
C ALA A 594 37.94 -37.09 42.40
N ASN A 595 39.11 -37.59 42.78
CA ASN A 595 39.45 -37.94 44.18
C ASN A 595 40.61 -37.11 44.75
N SER A 596 41.66 -36.86 43.96
CA SER A 596 42.90 -36.19 44.45
C SER A 596 43.65 -35.39 43.39
N TYR A 597 43.20 -35.43 42.13
CA TYR A 597 43.71 -34.62 41.04
C TYR A 597 42.72 -34.60 39.88
N ILE A 598 42.87 -33.60 39.03
CA ILE A 598 42.26 -33.52 37.69
C ILE A 598 43.35 -33.30 36.65
N MET A 599 43.07 -33.73 35.43
CA MET A 599 43.74 -33.31 34.21
C MET A 599 42.85 -32.27 33.51
N ILE A 600 43.48 -31.21 33.03
CA ILE A 600 42.93 -30.25 32.09
C ILE A 600 43.45 -30.61 30.71
N SER A 601 42.58 -30.56 29.70
CA SER A 601 42.95 -30.39 28.30
C SER A 601 42.38 -29.07 27.80
N ALA A 602 43.24 -28.21 27.25
CA ALA A 602 42.96 -26.81 26.92
C ALA A 602 43.16 -26.46 25.43
N LYS A 603 43.23 -27.47 24.55
CA LYS A 603 43.33 -27.35 23.07
C LYS A 603 44.26 -26.22 22.59
N GLY A 604 45.54 -26.29 22.97
CA GLY A 604 46.57 -25.33 22.57
C GLY A 604 46.62 -23.99 23.34
N LYS A 605 45.69 -23.71 24.26
CA LYS A 605 45.76 -22.53 25.14
C LYS A 605 46.73 -22.75 26.32
N ARG A 606 47.19 -21.63 26.90
CA ARG A 606 47.99 -21.53 28.12
C ARG A 606 47.57 -20.28 28.91
N GLY A 607 47.83 -20.27 30.21
CA GLY A 607 47.46 -19.15 31.07
C GLY A 607 47.52 -19.56 32.54
N ASP A 608 46.68 -18.95 33.38
CA ASP A 608 46.60 -19.25 34.82
C ASP A 608 45.22 -19.80 35.21
N LEU A 609 45.16 -20.57 36.30
CA LEU A 609 43.92 -21.16 36.79
C LEU A 609 43.78 -21.02 38.32
N GLU A 610 42.53 -20.84 38.75
CA GLU A 610 42.10 -20.87 40.14
C GLU A 610 41.12 -22.03 40.35
N VAL A 611 41.24 -22.73 41.48
CA VAL A 611 40.19 -23.63 41.99
C VAL A 611 39.55 -22.95 43.19
N LEU A 612 38.23 -22.74 43.13
CA LEU A 612 37.47 -21.98 44.11
C LEU A 612 36.41 -22.85 44.81
N ASP A 613 36.07 -22.50 46.05
CA ASP A 613 34.87 -23.03 46.71
C ASP A 613 33.58 -22.38 46.19
N THR A 614 32.43 -22.84 46.69
CA THR A 614 31.10 -22.31 46.33
C THR A 614 30.81 -20.92 46.90
N LEU A 615 31.76 -20.29 47.60
CA LEU A 615 31.68 -18.93 48.12
C LEU A 615 32.68 -17.99 47.41
N GLY A 616 33.44 -18.49 46.44
CA GLY A 616 34.44 -17.73 45.67
C GLY A 616 35.81 -17.61 46.33
N ASN A 617 36.11 -18.36 47.40
CA ASN A 617 37.46 -18.38 47.98
C ASN A 617 38.39 -19.23 47.12
N VAL A 618 39.54 -18.68 46.72
CA VAL A 618 40.59 -19.42 46.00
C VAL A 618 41.30 -20.40 46.93
N LEU A 619 41.40 -21.66 46.50
CA LEU A 619 41.97 -22.79 47.24
C LEU A 619 43.24 -23.36 46.60
N VAL A 620 43.35 -23.25 45.27
CA VAL A 620 44.53 -23.63 44.48
C VAL A 620 44.68 -22.60 43.37
N GLU A 621 45.91 -22.16 43.11
CA GLU A 621 46.27 -21.24 42.03
C GLU A 621 47.52 -21.81 41.33
N GLN A 622 47.50 -21.95 40.00
CA GLN A 622 48.66 -22.41 39.23
C GLN A 622 48.53 -22.09 37.73
N PRO A 623 49.65 -21.98 36.99
CA PRO A 623 49.61 -21.93 35.53
C PRO A 623 49.10 -23.23 34.90
N PHE A 624 48.63 -23.12 33.66
CA PHE A 624 48.30 -24.23 32.76
C PHE A 624 48.93 -24.06 31.37
N GLU A 625 49.28 -25.20 30.79
CA GLU A 625 49.51 -25.42 29.36
C GLU A 625 48.46 -26.40 28.80
N GLU A 626 48.56 -26.74 27.51
CA GLU A 626 47.59 -27.55 26.75
C GLU A 626 47.12 -28.83 27.47
N ILE A 627 48.00 -29.54 28.17
CA ILE A 627 47.63 -30.63 29.09
C ILE A 627 48.28 -30.37 30.45
N THR A 628 47.45 -30.11 31.47
CA THR A 628 47.92 -29.72 32.82
C THR A 628 47.32 -30.62 33.89
N LYS A 629 48.11 -31.00 34.89
CA LYS A 629 47.63 -31.71 36.09
C LYS A 629 47.48 -30.72 37.25
N VAL A 630 46.29 -30.69 37.86
CA VAL A 630 46.04 -29.99 39.13
C VAL A 630 45.87 -31.02 40.23
N ASN A 631 46.67 -30.95 41.30
CA ASN A 631 46.52 -31.85 42.45
C ASN A 631 45.57 -31.20 43.46
N LEU A 632 44.53 -31.93 43.86
CA LEU A 632 43.40 -31.40 44.64
C LEU A 632 43.37 -32.09 46.01
N ASN A 633 44.13 -31.54 46.95
CA ASN A 633 44.16 -31.99 48.35
C ASN A 633 43.02 -31.35 49.16
N LEU A 634 41.80 -31.39 48.61
CA LEU A 634 40.61 -30.76 49.16
C LEU A 634 39.62 -31.82 49.68
N SER A 635 38.61 -31.41 50.45
CA SER A 635 37.55 -32.31 50.91
C SER A 635 36.63 -32.74 49.75
N ALA A 636 35.86 -33.82 49.96
CA ALA A 636 34.75 -34.16 49.06
C ALA A 636 33.72 -33.02 49.02
N GLY A 637 33.28 -32.63 47.82
CA GLY A 637 32.48 -31.41 47.63
C GLY A 637 32.38 -30.98 46.16
N VAL A 638 31.73 -29.84 45.93
CA VAL A 638 31.65 -29.19 44.61
C VAL A 638 32.58 -27.97 44.61
N TYR A 639 33.35 -27.82 43.54
CA TYR A 639 34.30 -26.73 43.36
C TYR A 639 34.20 -26.15 41.95
N LEU A 640 34.62 -24.90 41.80
CA LEU A 640 34.76 -24.24 40.50
C LEU A 640 36.23 -24.20 40.10
N VAL A 641 36.50 -24.29 38.80
CA VAL A 641 37.81 -24.05 38.20
C VAL A 641 37.65 -22.89 37.23
N ARG A 642 38.32 -21.77 37.51
CA ARG A 642 38.40 -20.61 36.62
C ARG A 642 39.72 -20.66 35.87
N PHE A 643 39.70 -20.38 34.58
CA PHE A 643 40.86 -20.20 33.72
C PHE A 643 40.96 -18.74 33.30
N TYR A 644 42.18 -18.22 33.18
CA TYR A 644 42.51 -16.91 32.62
C TYR A 644 43.47 -17.09 31.44
N TYR A 645 43.11 -16.59 30.26
CA TYR A 645 43.95 -16.66 29.06
C TYR A 645 43.52 -15.59 28.05
N ASP A 646 44.48 -15.03 27.30
CA ASP A 646 44.23 -14.05 26.24
C ASP A 646 43.25 -12.92 26.64
N ASP A 647 43.44 -12.38 27.86
CA ASP A 647 42.61 -11.38 28.55
C ASP A 647 41.12 -11.77 28.79
N THR A 648 40.76 -13.03 28.60
CA THR A 648 39.44 -13.62 28.89
C THR A 648 39.46 -14.54 30.14
N SER A 649 38.28 -14.94 30.63
CA SER A 649 38.17 -16.00 31.64
C SER A 649 36.99 -16.95 31.41
N VAL A 650 37.18 -18.24 31.76
CA VAL A 650 36.16 -19.30 31.62
C VAL A 650 36.05 -20.07 32.93
N ILE A 651 34.82 -20.42 33.35
CA ILE A 651 34.57 -21.19 34.59
C ILE A 651 33.99 -22.57 34.27
N LYS A 652 34.44 -23.60 35.00
CA LYS A 652 33.98 -24.99 34.91
C LYS A 652 33.73 -25.59 36.29
N ARG A 653 32.73 -26.47 36.43
CA ARG A 653 32.40 -27.15 37.70
C ARG A 653 33.05 -28.53 37.81
N ILE A 654 33.70 -28.81 38.95
CA ILE A 654 34.23 -30.13 39.29
C ILE A 654 33.60 -30.66 40.59
N ILE A 655 33.63 -31.99 40.76
CA ILE A 655 33.16 -32.68 41.95
C ILE A 655 34.30 -33.53 42.52
N LEU A 656 34.52 -33.48 43.83
CA LEU A 656 35.45 -34.34 44.57
C LEU A 656 34.71 -35.36 45.45
N ARG A 657 35.30 -36.54 45.59
CA ARG A 657 34.77 -37.72 46.31
C ARG A 657 35.74 -38.25 47.36
#